data_AF-A0A5B0N944-F1
#
_entry.id   AF-A0A5B0N944-F1
#
_cell.length_a   1.000
_cell.length_b   1.000
_cell.length_c   1.000
_cell.angle_alpha   90.00
_cell.angle_beta   90.00
_cell.angle_gamma   90.00
#
_symmetry.space_group_name_H-M   'P 1'
#
loop_
_entity.id
_entity.type
_entity.pdbx_description
1 polymer ?
#
loop_
_entity_poly.entity_id
_entity_poly.type
_entity_poly.pdbx_seq_one_letter_code
_entity_poly.pdbx_strand_id
1 'polypeptide(L)'
;MSIAASKPAQNGLKFSYGLKESSQPIVGDENSEPVDGMDDALLGYHMPTSGFKFRQQVSSLTQATSLAYSKFQDFEVFFPLLKEHLLGIPSSELVPLETSRKSLQKCGVRIPLSDPIDPVQWKFVFIPPKEVDIVGSWSLKNAISSTSRKKQHATIDLLVQMPLGVFQEKDYMSNRYFHKRAHYLAHISKSLLHSSFSDKFEFSYSYLEGDCFKPIINIRPQKDSDSTSKWTARLILSYPQSVFPLAKLAPSKANLKSTSHPSPDYNQSILMDSSELNLQHHSFFTQLSTKSPAFNQTCQLMKVWAERKVFYRQSKSNPDDHRLVGFSRFGWFVNFLVAHVLLGNREVGQKAKIGGTILQTDPAALWKHVIDWLSKWNSESIVCMKVMEDSHPFPHEEFNSFGSALIDPSGMINLTTGIPVGTLKLLCTAAQRTASLLKSGNDVFGAVFSRPSYSFASSFDYHFVVRISSEDIERLCHEEERKTLLNALQILSRNLQLALGNRVTGFALLRQLPETSLKFYKNRSKSLPPAPSEFTVLQVGLVLDSAHAFNLVTYGPSPDSSPVELEKFCKFWGDRSDLRRFQDGSIKQCVNWEVHNPLERMQIIKQIIRWLLIRKLNFKDDQSVVWDLIGHFDDFIQENSTQITKIYEKNPIEIGFTNVMKVFNEFTKELKALKENGLIPLSITSVQPESEYLRYSSVFVPGPRRLKNYPHQPTTTKYLPSLLCQLKFESSGKWPRAA
;
A
#
# COMPACT_ATOMS: atom_id res chain seq x y z
N MET A 1 31.75 47.22 -15.90
CA MET A 1 33.13 47.58 -15.49
C MET A 1 33.68 46.36 -14.75
N SER A 2 34.84 45.74 -15.01
CA SER A 2 35.86 45.87 -16.06
C SER A 2 36.66 44.54 -16.10
N ILE A 3 37.26 44.05 -17.19
CA ILE A 3 37.34 44.60 -18.57
C ILE A 3 37.08 43.51 -19.65
N ALA A 4 37.95 43.30 -20.64
CA ALA A 4 37.74 42.53 -21.87
C ALA A 4 39.01 41.82 -22.39
N ALA A 5 38.84 40.75 -23.20
CA ALA A 5 39.75 40.32 -24.27
C ALA A 5 39.00 39.39 -25.25
N SER A 6 39.43 39.31 -26.52
CA SER A 6 38.53 38.90 -27.62
C SER A 6 39.17 38.05 -28.74
N LYS A 7 38.53 36.91 -29.06
CA LYS A 7 38.36 36.31 -30.43
C LYS A 7 39.63 35.95 -31.24
N PRO A 8 39.55 35.33 -32.45
CA PRO A 8 38.42 34.65 -33.12
C PRO A 8 38.73 33.26 -33.77
N ALA A 9 37.65 32.55 -34.18
CA ALA A 9 37.55 31.69 -35.40
C ALA A 9 38.43 30.40 -35.49
N GLN A 10 38.15 29.38 -36.33
CA GLN A 10 37.21 29.21 -37.47
C GLN A 10 36.92 27.69 -37.69
N ASN A 11 35.85 27.34 -38.44
CA ASN A 11 35.55 26.10 -39.21
C ASN A 11 36.24 24.75 -38.81
N GLY A 12 35.58 23.60 -38.62
CA GLY A 12 34.34 23.08 -39.22
C GLY A 12 34.64 22.01 -40.29
N LEU A 13 34.27 20.73 -40.08
CA LEU A 13 34.27 19.60 -41.04
C LEU A 13 33.45 18.44 -40.40
N LYS A 14 32.26 18.11 -40.92
CA LYS A 14 31.92 16.97 -41.82
C LYS A 14 32.20 15.56 -41.27
N PHE A 15 31.12 14.82 -41.04
CA PHE A 15 31.09 13.36 -40.89
C PHE A 15 31.34 12.64 -42.22
N SER A 16 32.02 11.49 -42.17
CA SER A 16 31.98 10.46 -43.23
C SER A 16 31.99 9.05 -42.65
N TYR A 17 31.10 8.20 -43.14
CA TYR A 17 30.98 6.78 -42.77
C TYR A 17 32.12 5.93 -43.37
N GLY A 18 32.46 4.82 -42.72
CA GLY A 18 33.42 3.85 -43.25
C GLY A 18 33.52 2.57 -42.43
N LEU A 19 32.58 1.63 -42.62
CA LEU A 19 32.68 0.26 -42.13
C LEU A 19 33.74 -0.52 -42.92
N LYS A 20 34.60 -1.28 -42.24
CA LYS A 20 35.29 -2.47 -42.78
C LYS A 20 35.69 -3.42 -41.66
N GLU A 21 35.46 -4.71 -41.89
CA GLU A 21 35.77 -5.83 -40.99
C GLU A 21 37.18 -6.37 -41.28
N SER A 22 37.90 -6.87 -40.26
CA SER A 22 38.60 -8.19 -40.30
C SER A 22 39.40 -8.56 -39.02
N SER A 23 39.02 -9.68 -38.41
CA SER A 23 39.82 -10.75 -37.75
C SER A 23 41.15 -10.48 -36.99
N GLN A 24 41.10 -10.73 -35.66
CA GLN A 24 42.02 -11.58 -34.82
C GLN A 24 43.53 -11.20 -34.62
N PRO A 25 44.25 -11.75 -33.60
CA PRO A 25 43.89 -11.95 -32.18
C PRO A 25 45.06 -11.68 -31.16
N ILE A 26 44.76 -11.82 -29.85
CA ILE A 26 45.66 -12.02 -28.66
C ILE A 26 46.54 -10.85 -28.16
N VAL A 27 46.33 -10.50 -26.87
CA VAL A 27 47.26 -10.41 -25.71
C VAL A 27 46.64 -9.41 -24.73
N GLY A 28 46.49 -9.80 -23.46
CA GLY A 28 45.90 -8.95 -22.42
C GLY A 28 46.94 -8.32 -21.51
N ASP A 29 46.52 -7.31 -20.76
CA ASP A 29 47.05 -7.06 -19.41
C ASP A 29 45.97 -6.39 -18.52
N GLU A 30 46.18 -6.41 -17.21
CA GLU A 30 45.15 -6.23 -16.18
C GLU A 30 44.87 -4.77 -15.73
N ASN A 31 43.84 -4.63 -14.88
CA ASN A 31 43.54 -3.49 -13.98
C ASN A 31 42.67 -2.33 -14.51
N SER A 32 41.35 -2.52 -14.46
CA SER A 32 40.41 -1.48 -14.00
C SER A 32 39.18 -2.11 -13.32
N GLU A 33 38.79 -1.59 -12.15
CA GLU A 33 37.63 -2.09 -11.39
C GLU A 33 36.30 -1.75 -12.10
N PRO A 34 35.35 -2.69 -12.25
CA PRO A 34 34.02 -2.38 -12.75
C PRO A 34 33.06 -1.98 -11.63
N VAL A 35 32.34 -0.88 -11.84
CA VAL A 35 31.25 -0.41 -10.99
C VAL A 35 30.10 -1.43 -10.97
N ASP A 36 29.56 -1.69 -9.76
CA ASP A 36 28.55 -2.72 -9.46
C ASP A 36 27.26 -2.55 -10.30
N GLY A 37 27.13 -3.35 -11.38
CA GLY A 37 26.17 -3.08 -12.44
C GLY A 37 25.91 -4.21 -13.45
N MET A 38 25.99 -5.49 -13.06
CA MET A 38 25.58 -6.63 -13.90
C MET A 38 25.03 -7.79 -13.05
N ASP A 39 23.72 -8.04 -13.12
CA ASP A 39 23.07 -9.23 -12.53
C ASP A 39 21.82 -9.67 -13.35
N ASP A 40 21.73 -9.27 -14.63
CA ASP A 40 20.61 -9.51 -15.55
C ASP A 40 21.10 -9.99 -16.94
N ALA A 41 21.73 -11.17 -17.02
CA ALA A 41 22.28 -11.71 -18.27
C ALA A 41 22.34 -13.26 -18.36
N LEU A 42 21.21 -13.95 -18.15
CA LEU A 42 21.05 -15.37 -18.51
C LEU A 42 19.62 -15.65 -18.99
N LEU A 43 19.44 -15.96 -20.27
CA LEU A 43 18.36 -16.81 -20.85
C LEU A 43 18.46 -16.82 -22.39
N GLY A 44 18.93 -17.94 -22.97
CA GLY A 44 19.10 -18.10 -24.43
C GLY A 44 18.14 -19.12 -25.07
N TYR A 45 17.55 -18.70 -26.20
CA TYR A 45 16.95 -19.50 -27.29
C TYR A 45 15.67 -20.36 -27.05
N HIS A 46 15.03 -20.69 -28.18
CA HIS A 46 13.58 -20.87 -28.34
C HIS A 46 13.08 -22.32 -28.43
N MET A 47 11.87 -22.53 -27.91
CA MET A 47 10.82 -23.45 -28.36
C MET A 47 9.47 -22.77 -28.00
N PRO A 48 8.27 -23.30 -28.34
CA PRO A 48 6.98 -22.74 -27.91
C PRO A 48 6.74 -22.98 -26.41
N THR A 49 7.38 -22.17 -25.55
CA THR A 49 7.71 -22.55 -24.16
C THR A 49 7.00 -21.76 -23.07
N SER A 50 6.06 -20.86 -23.36
CA SER A 50 5.54 -19.87 -22.39
C SER A 50 5.13 -20.46 -21.02
N GLY A 51 4.50 -21.64 -20.99
CA GLY A 51 4.19 -22.35 -19.75
C GLY A 51 5.40 -22.98 -19.03
N PHE A 52 6.30 -23.63 -19.77
CA PHE A 52 7.47 -24.34 -19.22
C PHE A 52 8.57 -23.36 -18.78
N LYS A 53 8.88 -22.35 -19.61
CA LYS A 53 9.83 -21.28 -19.29
C LYS A 53 9.41 -20.54 -18.02
N PHE A 54 8.12 -20.18 -17.92
CA PHE A 54 7.56 -19.55 -16.73
C PHE A 54 7.70 -20.43 -15.47
N ARG A 55 7.46 -21.75 -15.56
CA ARG A 55 7.70 -22.69 -14.45
C ARG A 55 9.17 -22.73 -14.01
N GLN A 56 10.11 -22.77 -14.95
CA GLN A 56 11.55 -22.74 -14.64
C GLN A 56 11.94 -21.41 -13.98
N GLN A 57 11.54 -20.26 -14.55
CA GLN A 57 11.79 -18.94 -13.98
C GLN A 57 11.19 -18.77 -12.57
N VAL A 58 9.97 -19.29 -12.34
CA VAL A 58 9.31 -19.33 -11.03
C VAL A 58 10.11 -20.16 -10.01
N SER A 59 10.62 -21.33 -10.41
CA SER A 59 11.45 -22.18 -9.55
C SER A 59 12.76 -21.47 -9.18
N SER A 60 13.46 -20.91 -10.17
CA SER A 60 14.70 -20.13 -9.96
C SER A 60 14.49 -18.93 -9.04
N LEU A 61 13.39 -18.19 -9.22
CA LEU A 61 13.03 -17.06 -8.35
C LEU A 61 12.80 -17.52 -6.91
N THR A 62 12.02 -18.59 -6.70
CA THR A 62 11.72 -19.13 -5.37
C THR A 62 13.00 -19.56 -4.64
N GLN A 63 13.93 -20.22 -5.35
CA GLN A 63 15.24 -20.60 -4.81
C GLN A 63 16.13 -19.38 -4.47
N ALA A 64 16.05 -18.31 -5.26
CA ALA A 64 16.80 -17.07 -5.02
C ALA A 64 16.25 -16.27 -3.83
N THR A 65 14.93 -16.27 -3.62
CA THR A 65 14.27 -15.50 -2.54
C THR A 65 14.09 -16.26 -1.24
N SER A 66 14.28 -17.58 -1.20
CA SER A 66 14.15 -18.38 0.03
C SER A 66 15.24 -18.06 1.07
N LEU A 67 14.90 -18.15 2.36
CA LEU A 67 15.90 -18.16 3.42
C LEU A 67 16.72 -19.45 3.39
N ALA A 68 18.04 -19.33 3.48
CA ALA A 68 18.95 -20.46 3.63
C ALA A 68 19.07 -20.80 5.13
N TYR A 69 18.19 -21.66 5.64
CA TYR A 69 18.13 -22.06 7.06
C TYR A 69 19.49 -22.52 7.62
N SER A 70 20.33 -23.16 6.80
CA SER A 70 21.70 -23.56 7.16
C SER A 70 22.63 -22.41 7.54
N LYS A 71 22.29 -21.14 7.26
CA LYS A 71 23.05 -19.96 7.67
C LYS A 71 22.73 -19.46 9.08
N PHE A 72 21.72 -20.02 9.75
CA PHE A 72 21.19 -19.51 11.02
C PHE A 72 21.24 -20.56 12.14
N GLN A 73 22.21 -21.48 12.09
CA GLN A 73 22.36 -22.55 13.09
C GLN A 73 22.61 -22.00 14.51
N ASP A 74 23.13 -20.78 14.63
CA ASP A 74 23.28 -20.07 15.89
C ASP A 74 21.94 -19.76 16.57
N PHE A 75 20.86 -19.57 15.80
CA PHE A 75 19.51 -19.45 16.34
C PHE A 75 19.00 -20.77 16.94
N GLU A 76 19.28 -21.90 16.30
CA GLU A 76 18.87 -23.23 16.80
C GLU A 76 19.60 -23.62 18.10
N VAL A 77 20.80 -23.08 18.35
CA VAL A 77 21.51 -23.19 19.65
C VAL A 77 20.97 -22.18 20.67
N PHE A 78 20.61 -20.98 20.24
CA PHE A 78 20.06 -19.92 21.10
C PHE A 78 18.66 -20.23 21.64
N PHE A 79 17.77 -20.79 20.81
CA PHE A 79 16.36 -20.96 21.17
C PHE A 79 16.12 -21.88 22.38
N PRO A 80 16.77 -23.05 22.53
CA PRO A 80 16.64 -23.89 23.72
C PRO A 80 17.05 -23.16 25.00
N LEU A 81 18.18 -22.43 24.97
CA LEU A 81 18.67 -21.64 26.11
C LEU A 81 17.69 -20.52 26.49
N LEU A 82 17.11 -19.84 25.49
CA LEU A 82 16.08 -18.83 25.72
C LEU A 82 14.82 -19.46 26.32
N LYS A 83 14.36 -20.61 25.80
CA LYS A 83 13.18 -21.31 26.30
C LYS A 83 13.38 -21.74 27.77
N GLU A 84 14.53 -22.33 28.09
CA GLU A 84 14.90 -22.68 29.47
C GLU A 84 14.90 -21.44 30.39
N HIS A 85 15.57 -20.35 29.99
CA HIS A 85 15.61 -19.12 30.78
C HIS A 85 14.21 -18.52 31.01
N LEU A 86 13.35 -18.48 29.98
CA LEU A 86 12.00 -17.95 30.10
C LEU A 86 11.13 -18.80 31.03
N LEU A 87 11.17 -20.13 30.91
CA LEU A 87 10.41 -21.04 31.77
C LEU A 87 10.93 -21.03 33.23
N GLY A 88 12.21 -20.72 33.44
CA GLY A 88 12.84 -20.63 34.76
C GLY A 88 12.68 -19.29 35.51
N ILE A 89 11.95 -18.30 34.99
CA ILE A 89 11.79 -17.01 35.66
C ILE A 89 10.93 -17.18 36.93
N PRO A 90 11.38 -16.72 38.12
CA PRO A 90 10.59 -16.85 39.34
C PRO A 90 9.30 -16.03 39.30
N SER A 91 8.21 -16.61 39.83
CA SER A 91 6.94 -15.92 40.03
C SER A 91 7.09 -14.70 40.94
N SER A 92 6.28 -13.65 40.70
CA SER A 92 6.18 -12.50 41.60
C SER A 92 5.03 -12.66 42.60
N GLU A 93 4.98 -11.77 43.58
CA GLU A 93 3.78 -11.55 44.40
C GLU A 93 2.67 -10.84 43.60
N LEU A 94 1.43 -10.95 44.08
CA LEU A 94 0.25 -10.27 43.53
C LEU A 94 0.15 -8.83 44.06
N VAL A 95 0.57 -7.86 43.25
CA VAL A 95 0.73 -6.45 43.66
C VAL A 95 -0.16 -5.50 42.84
N PRO A 96 -0.48 -4.29 43.36
CA PRO A 96 -1.08 -3.23 42.55
C PRO A 96 -0.22 -2.88 41.33
N LEU A 97 -0.87 -2.40 40.26
CA LEU A 97 -0.20 -2.06 39.00
C LEU A 97 0.95 -1.07 39.19
N GLU A 98 0.72 -0.03 40.00
CA GLU A 98 1.71 0.97 40.40
C GLU A 98 2.92 0.40 41.13
N THR A 99 2.71 -0.58 42.00
CA THR A 99 3.80 -1.25 42.72
C THR A 99 4.66 -2.09 41.77
N SER A 100 4.02 -2.79 40.82
CA SER A 100 4.69 -3.51 39.72
C SER A 100 5.52 -2.54 38.86
N ARG A 101 4.94 -1.41 38.45
CA ARG A 101 5.60 -0.33 37.69
C ARG A 101 6.83 0.23 38.39
N LYS A 102 6.70 0.63 39.66
CA LYS A 102 7.81 1.18 40.47
C LYS A 102 8.92 0.15 40.69
N SER A 103 8.59 -1.13 40.85
CA SER A 103 9.56 -2.22 40.94
C SER A 103 10.35 -2.41 39.63
N LEU A 104 9.67 -2.43 38.50
CA LEU A 104 10.29 -2.54 37.17
C LEU A 104 11.19 -1.34 36.84
N GLN A 105 10.74 -0.12 37.15
CA GLN A 105 11.52 1.12 36.95
C GLN A 105 12.81 1.12 37.79
N LYS A 106 12.76 0.68 39.05
CA LYS A 106 13.97 0.48 39.88
C LYS A 106 14.97 -0.50 39.25
N CYS A 107 14.48 -1.49 38.50
CA CYS A 107 15.31 -2.46 37.78
C CYS A 107 15.78 -1.96 36.39
N GLY A 108 15.56 -0.69 36.04
CA GLY A 108 15.93 -0.11 34.74
C GLY A 108 14.94 -0.39 33.60
N VAL A 109 13.78 -0.98 33.89
CA VAL A 109 12.80 -1.39 32.87
C VAL A 109 11.60 -0.44 32.82
N ARG A 110 11.34 0.11 31.63
CA ARG A 110 10.10 0.84 31.33
C ARG A 110 9.05 -0.13 30.77
N ILE A 111 7.80 0.05 31.18
CA ILE A 111 6.65 -0.63 30.57
C ILE A 111 6.34 0.07 29.23
N PRO A 112 6.29 -0.66 28.10
CA PRO A 112 6.10 -0.10 26.76
C PRO A 112 4.62 0.18 26.43
N LEU A 113 3.86 0.67 27.41
CA LEU A 113 2.46 1.08 27.28
C LEU A 113 2.19 2.18 28.32
N SER A 114 1.40 3.19 27.94
CA SER A 114 0.91 4.23 28.85
C SER A 114 0.09 3.63 30.00
N ASP A 115 -0.03 4.37 31.09
CA ASP A 115 -0.91 3.96 32.18
C ASP A 115 -2.39 3.97 31.78
N PRO A 116 -3.24 3.17 32.45
CA PRO A 116 -4.69 3.29 32.32
C PRO A 116 -5.14 4.73 32.62
N ILE A 117 -6.16 5.19 31.91
CA ILE A 117 -6.73 6.54 32.10
C ILE A 117 -7.35 6.67 33.51
N ASP A 118 -8.12 5.66 33.91
CA ASP A 118 -8.74 5.59 35.23
C ASP A 118 -7.85 4.86 36.25
N PRO A 119 -7.88 5.25 37.54
CA PRO A 119 -7.31 4.45 38.63
C PRO A 119 -7.87 3.02 38.66
N VAL A 120 -6.99 2.03 38.59
CA VAL A 120 -7.38 0.61 38.54
C VAL A 120 -7.32 -0.08 39.90
N GLN A 121 -8.36 -0.87 40.22
CA GLN A 121 -8.44 -1.66 41.45
C GLN A 121 -7.88 -3.09 41.31
N TRP A 122 -7.73 -3.58 40.07
CA TRP A 122 -7.21 -4.92 39.81
C TRP A 122 -5.69 -5.00 40.00
N LYS A 123 -5.21 -6.17 40.42
CA LYS A 123 -3.79 -6.43 40.72
C LYS A 123 -3.12 -7.20 39.58
N PHE A 124 -1.80 -7.18 39.57
CA PHE A 124 -0.93 -7.88 38.62
C PHE A 124 -0.03 -8.88 39.36
N VAL A 125 0.18 -10.05 38.76
CA VAL A 125 1.14 -11.06 39.19
C VAL A 125 1.90 -11.57 37.96
N PHE A 126 3.20 -11.77 38.10
CA PHE A 126 4.00 -12.50 37.12
C PHE A 126 4.10 -13.97 37.52
N ILE A 127 3.90 -14.86 36.55
CA ILE A 127 4.09 -16.31 36.66
C ILE A 127 4.89 -16.71 35.42
N PRO A 128 5.95 -17.55 35.51
CA PRO A 128 6.74 -17.96 34.34
C PRO A 128 5.85 -18.45 33.18
N PRO A 129 6.21 -18.19 31.91
CA PRO A 129 5.47 -18.70 30.76
C PRO A 129 5.22 -20.20 30.89
N LYS A 130 4.04 -20.65 30.45
CA LYS A 130 3.71 -22.08 30.43
C LYS A 130 4.46 -22.80 29.30
N GLU A 131 4.59 -22.14 28.16
CA GLU A 131 5.18 -22.70 26.95
C GLU A 131 5.74 -21.61 26.05
N VAL A 132 6.70 -21.97 25.19
CA VAL A 132 7.33 -21.09 24.19
C VAL A 132 7.52 -21.86 22.88
N ASP A 133 6.91 -21.40 21.79
CA ASP A 133 6.86 -22.09 20.50
C ASP A 133 7.31 -21.23 19.34
N ILE A 134 7.90 -21.85 18.31
CA ILE A 134 8.31 -21.16 17.08
C ILE A 134 7.17 -21.16 16.06
N VAL A 135 6.66 -19.99 15.72
CA VAL A 135 5.50 -19.81 14.84
C VAL A 135 5.85 -18.97 13.60
N GLY A 136 4.85 -18.66 12.79
CA GLY A 136 4.98 -17.77 11.62
C GLY A 136 5.67 -18.42 10.42
N SER A 137 6.34 -17.61 9.60
CA SER A 137 6.91 -18.08 8.31
C SER A 137 8.20 -18.90 8.46
N TRP A 138 8.84 -18.86 9.63
CA TRP A 138 10.06 -19.63 9.92
C TRP A 138 9.76 -21.12 10.06
N SER A 139 8.88 -21.49 11.00
CA SER A 139 8.51 -22.90 11.21
C SER A 139 7.78 -23.51 10.01
N LEU A 140 7.00 -22.71 9.28
CA LEU A 140 6.36 -23.11 8.01
C LEU A 140 7.32 -23.21 6.82
N LYS A 141 8.62 -22.92 6.97
CA LYS A 141 9.63 -22.95 5.90
C LYS A 141 9.26 -22.13 4.64
N ASN A 142 8.43 -21.09 4.81
CA ASN A 142 7.92 -20.25 3.71
C ASN A 142 8.24 -18.76 3.88
N ALA A 143 9.23 -18.45 4.73
CA ALA A 143 9.87 -17.14 4.82
C ALA A 143 10.63 -16.79 3.53
N ILE A 144 10.75 -15.48 3.28
CA ILE A 144 11.46 -14.89 2.15
C ILE A 144 12.56 -13.95 2.63
N SER A 145 13.61 -13.78 1.84
CA SER A 145 14.69 -12.85 2.12
C SER A 145 14.43 -11.50 1.44
N SER A 146 14.34 -10.44 2.24
CA SER A 146 14.11 -9.07 1.76
C SER A 146 15.35 -8.45 1.06
N THR A 147 16.51 -9.10 1.18
CA THR A 147 17.84 -8.61 0.79
C THR A 147 18.55 -9.61 -0.13
N SER A 148 19.64 -9.18 -0.78
CA SER A 148 20.48 -10.06 -1.62
C SER A 148 20.91 -11.33 -0.87
N ARG A 149 21.08 -12.44 -1.59
CA ARG A 149 21.45 -13.78 -1.07
C ARG A 149 22.71 -13.79 -0.18
N LYS A 150 23.57 -12.78 -0.31
CA LYS A 150 24.78 -12.53 0.50
C LYS A 150 24.50 -11.86 1.87
N LYS A 151 23.38 -11.17 2.07
CA LYS A 151 23.04 -10.38 3.29
C LYS A 151 21.63 -10.68 3.82
N GLN A 152 21.24 -11.95 3.90
CA GLN A 152 19.89 -12.34 4.36
C GLN A 152 19.63 -11.90 5.82
N HIS A 153 18.40 -11.47 6.11
CA HIS A 153 17.91 -11.27 7.49
C HIS A 153 16.70 -12.18 7.74
N ALA A 154 16.67 -12.88 8.87
CA ALA A 154 15.56 -13.74 9.27
C ALA A 154 14.75 -13.12 10.42
N THR A 155 13.43 -12.99 10.27
CA THR A 155 12.53 -12.61 11.36
C THR A 155 11.80 -13.87 11.84
N ILE A 156 11.96 -14.19 13.12
CA ILE A 156 11.48 -15.44 13.72
C ILE A 156 10.49 -15.10 14.83
N ASP A 157 9.31 -15.69 14.78
CA ASP A 157 8.23 -15.39 15.71
C ASP A 157 8.16 -16.45 16.80
N LEU A 158 8.24 -16.00 18.06
CA LEU A 158 8.20 -16.85 19.24
C LEU A 158 6.93 -16.55 20.03
N LEU A 159 6.00 -17.51 20.04
CA LEU A 159 4.77 -17.44 20.80
C LEU A 159 5.08 -17.81 22.26
N VAL A 160 4.75 -16.93 23.22
CA VAL A 160 5.04 -17.11 24.65
C VAL A 160 3.73 -17.14 25.41
N GLN A 161 3.33 -18.33 25.90
CA GLN A 161 2.05 -18.51 26.59
C GLN A 161 2.10 -18.00 28.03
N MET A 162 1.41 -16.89 28.30
CA MET A 162 1.15 -16.38 29.64
C MET A 162 0.20 -17.33 30.40
N PRO A 163 0.51 -17.77 31.64
CA PRO A 163 -0.34 -18.72 32.36
C PRO A 163 -1.73 -18.20 32.75
N LEU A 164 -2.69 -19.11 32.93
CA LEU A 164 -4.07 -18.83 33.40
C LEU A 164 -4.11 -17.90 34.62
N GLY A 165 -3.27 -18.15 35.63
CA GLY A 165 -3.28 -17.42 36.91
C GLY A 165 -2.87 -15.94 36.84
N VAL A 166 -2.38 -15.45 35.69
CA VAL A 166 -2.12 -14.02 35.45
C VAL A 166 -3.43 -13.25 35.24
N PHE A 167 -4.47 -13.92 34.75
CA PHE A 167 -5.71 -13.32 34.27
C PHE A 167 -6.92 -13.61 35.16
N GLN A 168 -7.94 -12.79 34.97
CA GLN A 168 -9.29 -12.94 35.51
C GLN A 168 -10.26 -12.94 34.34
N GLU A 169 -11.39 -13.63 34.48
CA GLU A 169 -12.39 -13.80 33.40
C GLU A 169 -12.80 -12.47 32.74
N LYS A 170 -12.90 -11.38 33.50
CA LYS A 170 -13.31 -10.05 33.01
C LYS A 170 -12.16 -9.16 32.49
N ASP A 171 -10.94 -9.67 32.35
CA ASP A 171 -9.82 -8.88 31.82
C ASP A 171 -9.93 -8.58 30.31
N TYR A 172 -10.89 -9.19 29.59
CA TYR A 172 -11.20 -8.77 28.22
C TYR A 172 -11.80 -7.36 28.14
N MET A 173 -12.31 -6.79 29.24
CA MET A 173 -12.94 -5.47 29.24
C MET A 173 -11.92 -4.34 29.41
N SER A 174 -12.16 -3.18 28.79
CA SER A 174 -11.51 -1.89 29.10
C SER A 174 -9.97 -1.93 29.12
N ASN A 175 -9.37 -2.51 28.08
CA ASN A 175 -7.92 -2.70 27.91
C ASN A 175 -7.17 -3.50 29.01
N ARG A 176 -7.83 -4.09 30.02
CA ARG A 176 -7.16 -4.73 31.18
C ARG A 176 -6.17 -5.82 30.75
N TYR A 177 -6.58 -6.68 29.81
CA TYR A 177 -5.73 -7.68 29.17
C TYR A 177 -4.43 -7.08 28.63
N PHE A 178 -4.52 -5.99 27.86
CA PHE A 178 -3.36 -5.35 27.23
C PHE A 178 -2.41 -4.71 28.26
N HIS A 179 -2.93 -4.11 29.34
CA HIS A 179 -2.08 -3.61 30.43
C HIS A 179 -1.39 -4.76 31.18
N LYS A 180 -2.10 -5.85 31.52
CA LYS A 180 -1.47 -7.04 32.12
C LYS A 180 -0.40 -7.64 31.21
N ARG A 181 -0.70 -7.79 29.92
CA ARG A 181 0.23 -8.23 28.86
C ARG A 181 1.49 -7.34 28.78
N ALA A 182 1.34 -6.01 28.82
CA ALA A 182 2.47 -5.09 28.80
C ALA A 182 3.34 -5.16 30.07
N HIS A 183 2.74 -5.34 31.25
CA HIS A 183 3.49 -5.59 32.50
C HIS A 183 4.21 -6.94 32.47
N TYR A 184 3.56 -7.99 31.96
CA TYR A 184 4.16 -9.31 31.80
C TYR A 184 5.40 -9.28 30.89
N LEU A 185 5.30 -8.56 29.76
CA LEU A 185 6.44 -8.33 28.86
C LEU A 185 7.58 -7.58 29.56
N ALA A 186 7.28 -6.62 30.41
CA ALA A 186 8.28 -5.87 31.17
C ALA A 186 9.01 -6.74 32.22
N HIS A 187 8.33 -7.70 32.85
CA HIS A 187 8.98 -8.68 33.74
C HIS A 187 9.90 -9.65 32.97
N ILE A 188 9.51 -10.11 31.78
CA ILE A 188 10.42 -10.84 30.89
C ILE A 188 11.63 -9.96 30.52
N SER A 189 11.40 -8.70 30.16
CA SER A 189 12.46 -7.76 29.80
C SER A 189 13.45 -7.53 30.95
N LYS A 190 12.96 -7.48 32.20
CA LYS A 190 13.80 -7.46 33.41
C LYS A 190 14.67 -8.72 33.49
N SER A 191 14.10 -9.91 33.33
CA SER A 191 14.87 -11.16 33.40
C SER A 191 15.98 -11.23 32.34
N LEU A 192 15.65 -10.86 31.10
CA LEU A 192 16.61 -10.81 29.99
C LEU A 192 17.73 -9.79 30.21
N LEU A 193 17.44 -8.63 30.82
CA LEU A 193 18.43 -7.58 31.10
C LEU A 193 19.41 -7.92 32.23
N HIS A 194 18.95 -8.67 33.23
CA HIS A 194 19.72 -9.04 34.42
C HIS A 194 20.29 -10.47 34.31
N SER A 195 20.37 -11.01 33.09
CA SER A 195 20.98 -12.32 32.78
C SER A 195 22.09 -12.19 31.73
N SER A 196 22.86 -13.27 31.54
CA SER A 196 23.98 -13.36 30.59
C SER A 196 23.59 -13.19 29.12
N PHE A 197 22.29 -13.24 28.77
CA PHE A 197 21.83 -12.88 27.43
C PHE A 197 22.13 -11.41 27.09
N SER A 198 22.09 -10.53 28.08
CA SER A 198 22.32 -9.09 27.90
C SER A 198 23.75 -8.72 27.46
N ASP A 199 24.69 -9.66 27.51
CA ASP A 199 26.08 -9.47 27.08
C ASP A 199 26.32 -9.98 25.65
N LYS A 200 25.39 -10.76 25.09
CA LYS A 200 25.47 -11.35 23.73
C LYS A 200 24.42 -10.82 22.76
N PHE A 201 23.30 -10.33 23.28
CA PHE A 201 22.14 -9.92 22.50
C PHE A 201 21.75 -8.46 22.75
N GLU A 202 21.28 -7.79 21.71
CA GLU A 202 20.59 -6.51 21.78
C GLU A 202 19.09 -6.77 21.93
N PHE A 203 18.47 -6.00 22.83
CA PHE A 203 17.03 -6.04 23.08
C PHE A 203 16.37 -4.69 22.81
N SER A 204 15.21 -4.72 22.18
CA SER A 204 14.39 -3.53 21.97
C SER A 204 12.90 -3.84 21.95
N TYR A 205 12.08 -2.91 22.46
CA TYR A 205 10.64 -3.00 22.21
C TYR A 205 10.28 -2.56 20.80
N SER A 206 9.29 -3.23 20.23
CA SER A 206 8.46 -2.70 19.13
C SER A 206 7.00 -3.08 19.37
N TYR A 207 6.13 -2.71 18.43
CA TYR A 207 4.70 -2.96 18.51
C TYR A 207 4.28 -4.00 17.48
N LEU A 208 3.61 -5.07 17.91
CA LEU A 208 3.05 -6.05 17.01
C LEU A 208 2.07 -5.33 16.09
N GLU A 209 2.34 -5.43 14.80
CA GLU A 209 1.61 -4.77 13.71
C GLU A 209 1.57 -3.24 13.73
N GLY A 210 2.13 -2.60 14.76
CA GLY A 210 2.00 -1.18 15.00
C GLY A 210 0.88 -0.80 15.98
N ASP A 211 0.22 -1.76 16.64
CA ASP A 211 -0.69 -1.51 17.76
C ASP A 211 0.12 -1.31 19.05
N CYS A 212 0.05 -0.10 19.63
CA CYS A 212 0.76 0.23 20.86
C CYS A 212 0.32 -0.62 22.07
N PHE A 213 -0.91 -1.17 22.05
CA PHE A 213 -1.39 -2.08 23.09
C PHE A 213 -0.80 -3.48 22.99
N LYS A 214 -0.12 -3.82 21.89
CA LYS A 214 0.58 -5.10 21.69
C LYS A 214 2.11 -4.92 21.59
N PRO A 215 2.79 -4.45 22.64
CA PRO A 215 4.24 -4.42 22.65
C PRO A 215 4.83 -5.84 22.55
N ILE A 216 6.00 -5.94 21.93
CA ILE A 216 6.78 -7.18 21.76
C ILE A 216 8.26 -6.88 21.99
N ILE A 217 9.04 -7.89 22.35
CA ILE A 217 10.50 -7.78 22.49
C ILE A 217 11.14 -8.33 21.22
N ASN A 218 12.02 -7.53 20.60
CA ASN A 218 12.93 -7.99 19.55
C ASN A 218 14.28 -8.31 20.17
N ILE A 219 14.77 -9.52 19.96
CA ILE A 219 16.10 -10.00 20.34
C ILE A 219 16.94 -10.13 19.08
N ARG A 220 18.17 -9.59 19.09
CA ARG A 220 19.12 -9.66 17.96
C ARG A 220 20.52 -9.98 18.48
N PRO A 221 21.36 -10.74 17.75
CA PRO A 221 22.80 -10.83 18.05
C PRO A 221 23.45 -9.44 18.06
N GLN A 222 24.37 -9.18 19.00
CA GLN A 222 25.16 -7.94 18.98
C GLN A 222 26.16 -7.96 17.81
N LYS A 223 26.51 -6.77 17.30
CA LYS A 223 27.38 -6.62 16.11
C LYS A 223 28.80 -7.19 16.32
N ASP A 224 29.27 -7.22 17.55
CA ASP A 224 30.61 -7.67 17.93
C ASP A 224 30.62 -9.13 18.42
N SER A 225 29.51 -9.86 18.24
CA SER A 225 29.45 -11.30 18.50
C SER A 225 29.97 -12.11 17.30
N ASP A 226 30.50 -13.32 17.54
CA ASP A 226 31.01 -14.22 16.51
C ASP A 226 29.95 -14.71 15.49
N SER A 227 28.68 -14.32 15.65
CA SER A 227 27.63 -14.69 14.69
C SER A 227 27.72 -13.88 13.41
N THR A 228 28.03 -14.58 12.32
CA THR A 228 27.96 -14.05 10.96
C THR A 228 26.52 -13.95 10.44
N SER A 229 25.53 -14.52 11.15
CA SER A 229 24.14 -14.56 10.74
C SER A 229 23.35 -13.35 11.29
N LYS A 230 22.28 -12.96 10.60
CA LYS A 230 21.46 -11.80 10.99
C LYS A 230 20.01 -12.22 11.17
N TRP A 231 19.56 -12.30 12.41
CA TRP A 231 18.17 -12.59 12.73
C TRP A 231 17.61 -11.65 13.80
N THR A 232 16.27 -11.57 13.84
CA THR A 232 15.49 -10.94 14.90
C THR A 232 14.48 -11.96 15.40
N ALA A 233 14.60 -12.39 16.66
CA ALA A 233 13.57 -13.18 17.33
C ALA A 233 12.57 -12.23 18.00
N ARG A 234 11.27 -12.43 17.74
CA ARG A 234 10.17 -11.59 18.25
C ARG A 234 9.38 -12.35 19.30
N LEU A 235 9.47 -11.95 20.57
CA LEU A 235 8.64 -12.51 21.64
C LEU A 235 7.24 -11.91 21.56
N ILE A 236 6.28 -12.75 21.13
CA ILE A 236 4.86 -12.44 21.00
C ILE A 236 4.12 -13.13 22.13
N LEU A 237 3.57 -12.36 23.05
CA LEU A 237 2.80 -12.91 24.17
C LEU A 237 1.42 -13.39 23.71
N SER A 238 1.02 -14.55 24.20
CA SER A 238 -0.29 -15.16 24.00
C SER A 238 -0.93 -15.58 25.34
N TYR A 239 -2.21 -15.90 25.34
CA TYR A 239 -2.94 -16.40 26.51
C TYR A 239 -3.70 -17.70 26.17
N PRO A 240 -3.95 -18.59 27.15
CA PRO A 240 -4.80 -19.75 26.95
C PRO A 240 -6.26 -19.35 26.76
N GLN A 241 -6.89 -19.83 25.69
CA GLN A 241 -8.24 -19.45 25.24
C GLN A 241 -9.32 -19.62 26.31
N SER A 242 -9.14 -20.56 27.24
CA SER A 242 -10.04 -20.81 28.37
C SER A 242 -10.14 -19.67 29.39
N VAL A 243 -9.28 -18.64 29.34
CA VAL A 243 -9.41 -17.44 30.19
C VAL A 243 -10.68 -16.64 29.85
N PHE A 244 -11.01 -16.51 28.56
CA PHE A 244 -12.05 -15.59 28.08
C PHE A 244 -13.15 -16.34 27.32
N PRO A 245 -14.43 -16.30 27.76
CA PRO A 245 -15.51 -16.95 27.03
C PRO A 245 -15.66 -16.37 25.62
N LEU A 246 -15.58 -17.22 24.59
CA LEU A 246 -15.61 -16.79 23.17
C LEU A 246 -16.81 -15.89 22.85
N ALA A 247 -18.01 -16.19 23.38
CA ALA A 247 -19.22 -15.39 23.17
C ALA A 247 -19.13 -13.94 23.71
N LYS A 248 -18.16 -13.63 24.59
CA LYS A 248 -17.87 -12.25 25.04
C LYS A 248 -16.92 -11.49 24.10
N LEU A 249 -16.17 -12.23 23.28
CA LEU A 249 -15.26 -11.70 22.26
C LEU A 249 -15.85 -11.78 20.83
N ALA A 250 -17.14 -12.09 20.69
CA ALA A 250 -17.82 -12.05 19.40
C ALA A 250 -17.81 -10.62 18.81
N PRO A 251 -17.70 -10.43 17.48
CA PRO A 251 -17.62 -9.12 16.84
C PRO A 251 -18.69 -8.10 17.25
N SER A 252 -19.93 -8.53 17.53
CA SER A 252 -21.05 -7.67 17.96
C SER A 252 -20.92 -7.10 19.38
N LYS A 253 -19.98 -7.57 20.20
CA LYS A 253 -19.89 -7.19 21.61
C LYS A 253 -19.14 -5.87 21.79
N ALA A 254 -19.65 -5.02 22.68
CA ALA A 254 -18.99 -3.80 23.13
C ALA A 254 -18.19 -4.10 24.41
N ASN A 255 -16.86 -3.98 24.36
CA ASN A 255 -15.96 -4.29 25.48
C ASN A 255 -15.11 -3.10 25.96
N LEU A 256 -15.29 -1.92 25.38
CA LEU A 256 -14.72 -0.64 25.81
C LEU A 256 -15.76 0.18 26.58
N LYS A 257 -15.35 0.97 27.58
CA LYS A 257 -16.32 1.67 28.47
C LYS A 257 -17.13 2.76 27.76
N SER A 258 -16.54 3.41 26.77
CA SER A 258 -17.07 4.62 26.13
C SER A 258 -18.02 4.34 24.95
N THR A 259 -18.29 3.07 24.62
CA THR A 259 -19.02 2.67 23.41
C THR A 259 -20.26 1.85 23.73
N SER A 260 -21.44 2.36 23.39
CA SER A 260 -22.67 1.56 23.22
C SER A 260 -22.67 0.76 21.91
N HIS A 261 -21.67 0.97 21.05
CA HIS A 261 -21.49 0.28 19.78
C HIS A 261 -20.55 -0.93 19.92
N PRO A 262 -20.68 -1.96 19.06
CA PRO A 262 -19.75 -3.08 18.97
C PRO A 262 -18.29 -2.64 18.82
N SER A 263 -17.36 -3.37 19.43
CA SER A 263 -15.91 -3.11 19.35
C SER A 263 -15.17 -4.25 18.62
N PRO A 264 -15.49 -4.54 17.34
CA PRO A 264 -15.06 -5.76 16.66
C PRO A 264 -13.53 -5.85 16.49
N ASP A 265 -12.87 -4.76 16.13
CA ASP A 265 -11.41 -4.68 16.02
C ASP A 265 -10.70 -4.96 17.35
N TYR A 266 -11.24 -4.44 18.46
CA TYR A 266 -10.73 -4.69 19.81
C TYR A 266 -10.91 -6.16 20.22
N ASN A 267 -12.10 -6.71 20.01
CA ASN A 267 -12.42 -8.10 20.37
C ASN A 267 -11.54 -9.09 19.59
N GLN A 268 -11.41 -8.87 18.28
CA GLN A 268 -10.51 -9.63 17.42
C GLN A 268 -9.04 -9.43 17.80
N SER A 269 -8.64 -8.23 18.22
CA SER A 269 -7.28 -7.97 18.71
C SER A 269 -6.98 -8.82 19.95
N ILE A 270 -7.92 -9.03 20.87
CA ILE A 270 -7.74 -10.01 21.96
C ILE A 270 -7.67 -11.44 21.39
N LEU A 271 -8.69 -11.90 20.64
CA LEU A 271 -8.75 -13.28 20.13
C LEU A 271 -7.47 -13.72 19.39
N MET A 272 -6.85 -12.81 18.64
CA MET A 272 -5.62 -13.06 17.89
C MET A 272 -4.39 -13.39 18.76
N ASP A 273 -4.42 -13.09 20.07
CA ASP A 273 -3.38 -13.51 21.01
C ASP A 273 -3.74 -14.84 21.72
N SER A 274 -4.80 -15.56 21.32
CA SER A 274 -5.10 -16.91 21.82
C SER A 274 -4.00 -17.89 21.39
N SER A 275 -3.42 -18.63 22.35
CA SER A 275 -2.42 -19.66 22.08
C SER A 275 -2.99 -20.77 21.20
N GLU A 276 -4.15 -21.28 21.57
CA GLU A 276 -4.83 -22.40 20.92
C GLU A 276 -5.19 -22.04 19.48
N LEU A 277 -5.69 -20.83 19.24
CA LEU A 277 -6.00 -20.35 17.89
C LEU A 277 -4.73 -20.24 17.01
N ASN A 278 -3.65 -19.67 17.54
CA ASN A 278 -2.38 -19.56 16.82
C ASN A 278 -1.79 -20.95 16.51
N LEU A 279 -1.88 -21.90 17.43
CA LEU A 279 -1.41 -23.27 17.26
C LEU A 279 -2.31 -24.09 16.30
N GLN A 280 -3.63 -23.89 16.33
CA GLN A 280 -4.57 -24.45 15.35
C GLN A 280 -4.24 -23.96 13.93
N HIS A 281 -4.06 -22.65 13.75
CA HIS A 281 -3.64 -22.06 12.48
C HIS A 281 -2.29 -22.59 12.01
N HIS A 282 -1.31 -22.71 12.92
CA HIS A 282 -0.01 -23.28 12.58
C HIS A 282 -0.11 -24.76 12.16
N SER A 283 -0.84 -25.58 12.91
CA SER A 283 -1.10 -26.99 12.60
C SER A 283 -1.78 -27.16 11.23
N PHE A 284 -2.81 -26.36 10.95
CA PHE A 284 -3.49 -26.33 9.65
C PHE A 284 -2.53 -26.06 8.49
N PHE A 285 -1.69 -25.03 8.58
CA PHE A 285 -0.70 -24.73 7.55
C PHE A 285 0.38 -25.81 7.42
N THR A 286 0.84 -26.39 8.52
CA THR A 286 1.81 -27.51 8.51
C THR A 286 1.21 -28.75 7.85
N GLN A 287 -0.05 -29.09 8.14
CA GLN A 287 -0.76 -30.17 7.46
C GLN A 287 -0.93 -29.91 5.95
N LEU A 288 -1.27 -28.68 5.55
CA LEU A 288 -1.35 -28.30 4.13
C LEU A 288 0.01 -28.38 3.44
N SER A 289 1.08 -27.92 4.10
CA SER A 289 2.45 -28.04 3.62
C SER A 289 2.86 -29.50 3.37
N THR A 290 2.48 -30.42 4.24
CA THR A 290 2.76 -31.87 4.07
C THR A 290 1.91 -32.49 2.96
N LYS A 291 0.65 -32.07 2.81
CA LYS A 291 -0.29 -32.58 1.78
C LYS A 291 -0.02 -31.99 0.38
N SER A 292 0.55 -30.80 0.28
CA SER A 292 0.70 -30.03 -0.97
C SER A 292 2.10 -29.41 -1.08
N PRO A 293 3.03 -30.05 -1.82
CA PRO A 293 4.35 -29.48 -2.13
C PRO A 293 4.30 -28.07 -2.75
N ALA A 294 3.23 -27.75 -3.49
CA ALA A 294 3.03 -26.43 -4.09
C ALA A 294 2.73 -25.30 -3.08
N PHE A 295 2.23 -25.62 -1.89
CA PHE A 295 1.68 -24.64 -0.94
C PHE A 295 2.72 -23.58 -0.51
N ASN A 296 3.82 -24.00 0.13
CA ASN A 296 4.82 -23.07 0.66
C ASN A 296 5.50 -22.23 -0.43
N GLN A 297 5.83 -22.85 -1.56
CA GLN A 297 6.43 -22.15 -2.69
C GLN A 297 5.46 -21.11 -3.27
N THR A 298 4.15 -21.42 -3.32
CA THR A 298 3.14 -20.45 -3.73
C THR A 298 2.99 -19.31 -2.72
N CYS A 299 3.04 -19.59 -1.41
CA CYS A 299 3.05 -18.54 -0.38
C CYS A 299 4.28 -17.63 -0.53
N GLN A 300 5.45 -18.17 -0.84
CA GLN A 300 6.65 -17.37 -1.14
C GLN A 300 6.46 -16.52 -2.42
N LEU A 301 5.96 -17.10 -3.50
CA LEU A 301 5.69 -16.37 -4.75
C LEU A 301 4.65 -15.26 -4.59
N MET A 302 3.61 -15.47 -3.77
CA MET A 302 2.63 -14.43 -3.44
C MET A 302 3.24 -13.30 -2.59
N LYS A 303 4.07 -13.63 -1.59
CA LYS A 303 4.81 -12.63 -0.80
C LYS A 303 5.75 -11.81 -1.71
N VAL A 304 6.50 -12.48 -2.60
CA VAL A 304 7.40 -11.83 -3.57
C VAL A 304 6.64 -10.99 -4.59
N TRP A 305 5.56 -11.48 -5.19
CA TRP A 305 4.75 -10.70 -6.14
C TRP A 305 4.19 -9.44 -5.49
N ALA A 306 3.60 -9.56 -4.30
CA ALA A 306 3.06 -8.42 -3.57
C ALA A 306 4.18 -7.44 -3.13
N GLU A 307 5.34 -7.93 -2.70
CA GLU A 307 6.55 -7.12 -2.45
C GLU A 307 7.03 -6.30 -3.65
N ARG A 308 6.67 -6.72 -4.88
CA ARG A 308 7.15 -6.08 -6.11
C ARG A 308 6.08 -5.28 -6.83
N LYS A 309 4.79 -5.50 -6.54
CA LYS A 309 3.65 -4.83 -7.19
C LYS A 309 2.77 -3.99 -6.27
N VAL A 310 2.86 -4.19 -4.95
CA VAL A 310 1.99 -3.55 -3.95
C VAL A 310 2.80 -2.97 -2.78
N PHE A 311 3.95 -3.53 -2.42
CA PHE A 311 4.78 -2.98 -1.32
C PHE A 311 5.88 -2.09 -1.87
N TYR A 312 5.63 -0.80 -1.74
CA TYR A 312 6.59 0.24 -2.01
C TYR A 312 7.65 0.25 -0.91
N ARG A 313 8.91 0.06 -1.29
CA ARG A 313 10.06 0.23 -0.43
C ARG A 313 10.73 1.54 -0.82
N GLN A 314 10.86 2.47 0.12
CA GLN A 314 11.64 3.68 -0.14
C GLN A 314 13.13 3.34 -0.25
N SER A 315 13.91 4.26 -0.84
CA SER A 315 15.29 4.03 -1.27
C SER A 315 16.29 3.72 -0.13
N LYS A 316 17.54 3.45 -0.52
CA LYS A 316 18.63 2.76 0.20
C LYS A 316 19.01 3.22 1.62
N SER A 317 18.41 4.27 2.21
CA SER A 317 18.84 4.84 3.50
C SER A 317 18.59 3.89 4.69
N ASN A 318 17.39 3.32 4.80
CA ASN A 318 17.10 2.26 5.75
C ASN A 318 15.78 1.52 5.38
N PRO A 319 15.77 0.17 5.26
CA PRO A 319 14.55 -0.58 4.91
C PRO A 319 13.38 -0.44 5.88
N ASP A 320 13.69 -0.15 7.16
CA ASP A 320 12.75 -0.27 8.28
C ASP A 320 12.10 1.07 8.67
N ASP A 321 12.38 2.17 7.94
CA ASP A 321 11.87 3.51 8.28
C ASP A 321 10.40 3.73 7.89
N HIS A 322 9.81 2.90 7.03
CA HIS A 322 8.46 3.12 6.49
C HIS A 322 7.67 1.81 6.37
N ARG A 323 6.35 1.86 6.61
CA ARG A 323 5.47 0.69 6.51
C ARG A 323 4.10 1.04 5.93
N LEU A 324 3.63 0.21 4.99
CA LEU A 324 2.28 0.29 4.44
C LEU A 324 1.27 -0.15 5.52
N VAL A 325 0.29 0.70 5.83
CA VAL A 325 -0.72 0.45 6.88
C VAL A 325 -1.53 -0.81 6.54
N GLY A 326 -1.72 -1.69 7.53
CA GLY A 326 -2.42 -2.97 7.40
C GLY A 326 -1.56 -4.16 6.95
N PHE A 327 -0.43 -3.92 6.30
CA PHE A 327 0.38 -5.02 5.72
C PHE A 327 1.26 -5.75 6.75
N SER A 328 1.06 -5.46 8.03
CA SER A 328 1.78 -6.07 9.11
C SER A 328 1.55 -7.58 9.27
N ARG A 329 0.33 -8.06 8.97
CA ARG A 329 -0.01 -9.50 8.93
C ARG A 329 0.04 -10.10 7.52
N PHE A 330 0.58 -9.40 6.52
CA PHE A 330 0.41 -9.83 5.13
C PHE A 330 0.92 -11.25 4.83
N GLY A 331 2.04 -11.67 5.43
CA GLY A 331 2.55 -13.03 5.27
C GLY A 331 1.62 -14.12 5.81
N TRP A 332 0.79 -13.80 6.81
CA TRP A 332 -0.23 -14.68 7.41
C TRP A 332 -1.53 -14.67 6.59
N PHE A 333 -1.97 -13.48 6.14
CA PHE A 333 -3.04 -13.33 5.14
C PHE A 333 -2.76 -14.14 3.87
N VAL A 334 -1.53 -14.10 3.33
CA VAL A 334 -1.13 -14.91 2.17
C VAL A 334 -1.27 -16.40 2.41
N ASN A 335 -0.85 -16.92 3.57
CA ASN A 335 -0.97 -18.35 3.86
C ASN A 335 -2.45 -18.79 3.82
N PHE A 336 -3.36 -18.00 4.39
CA PHE A 336 -4.80 -18.27 4.32
C PHE A 336 -5.39 -18.13 2.92
N LEU A 337 -5.02 -17.07 2.18
CA LEU A 337 -5.47 -16.87 0.81
C LEU A 337 -5.07 -18.05 -0.11
N VAL A 338 -3.81 -18.50 -0.02
CA VAL A 338 -3.32 -19.65 -0.79
C VAL A 338 -4.02 -20.93 -0.33
N ALA A 339 -4.25 -21.11 0.97
CA ALA A 339 -4.99 -22.26 1.51
C ALA A 339 -6.44 -22.31 1.02
N HIS A 340 -7.14 -21.18 1.01
CA HIS A 340 -8.51 -21.05 0.52
C HIS A 340 -8.64 -21.46 -0.96
N VAL A 341 -7.75 -20.94 -1.81
CA VAL A 341 -7.74 -21.28 -3.25
C VAL A 341 -7.32 -22.73 -3.49
N LEU A 342 -6.39 -23.27 -2.69
CA LEU A 342 -5.93 -24.67 -2.79
C LEU A 342 -7.02 -25.68 -2.38
N LEU A 343 -7.79 -25.39 -1.34
CA LEU A 343 -8.87 -26.25 -0.85
C LEU A 343 -10.15 -26.10 -1.70
N GLY A 344 -10.43 -24.87 -2.12
CA GLY A 344 -11.60 -24.46 -2.90
C GLY A 344 -12.91 -24.51 -2.11
N ASN A 345 -13.94 -23.88 -2.68
CA ASN A 345 -15.32 -24.03 -2.21
C ASN A 345 -15.87 -25.38 -2.68
N ARG A 346 -15.54 -26.44 -1.94
CA ARG A 346 -16.16 -27.76 -2.16
C ARG A 346 -17.52 -27.78 -1.47
N GLU A 347 -18.58 -27.64 -2.24
CA GLU A 347 -19.91 -28.11 -1.84
C GLU A 347 -19.84 -29.60 -1.50
N VAL A 348 -20.59 -30.00 -0.46
CA VAL A 348 -20.64 -31.39 0.00
C VAL A 348 -21.23 -32.27 -1.10
N GLY A 349 -20.43 -33.19 -1.65
CA GLY A 349 -20.87 -34.17 -2.65
C GLY A 349 -20.15 -34.14 -4.01
N GLN A 350 -19.46 -33.06 -4.39
CA GLN A 350 -18.75 -33.03 -5.67
C GLN A 350 -17.41 -33.81 -5.63
N LYS A 351 -17.25 -34.80 -6.52
CA LYS A 351 -15.96 -35.51 -6.72
C LYS A 351 -14.88 -34.54 -7.19
N ALA A 352 -13.64 -34.76 -6.73
CA ALA A 352 -12.50 -33.92 -7.10
C ALA A 352 -12.26 -33.94 -8.61
N LYS A 353 -12.40 -32.78 -9.28
CA LYS A 353 -11.98 -32.60 -10.68
C LYS A 353 -10.47 -32.82 -10.78
N ILE A 354 -10.03 -33.46 -11.87
CA ILE A 354 -8.64 -33.88 -12.13
C ILE A 354 -7.63 -32.72 -12.01
N GLY A 355 -8.05 -31.47 -12.26
CA GLY A 355 -7.23 -30.27 -12.05
C GLY A 355 -6.78 -30.02 -10.60
N GLY A 356 -7.45 -30.60 -9.59
CA GLY A 356 -7.07 -30.45 -8.18
C GLY A 356 -5.69 -31.01 -7.84
N THR A 357 -5.23 -32.06 -8.53
CA THR A 357 -3.91 -32.66 -8.33
C THR A 357 -2.78 -31.74 -8.82
N ILE A 358 -3.02 -30.99 -9.91
CA ILE A 358 -2.05 -30.03 -10.44
C ILE A 358 -1.84 -28.87 -9.46
N LEU A 359 -2.92 -28.39 -8.82
CA LEU A 359 -2.82 -27.32 -7.82
C LEU A 359 -2.06 -27.72 -6.55
N GLN A 360 -2.00 -29.02 -6.22
CA GLN A 360 -1.20 -29.51 -5.10
C GLN A 360 0.29 -29.69 -5.43
N THR A 361 0.64 -29.78 -6.73
CA THR A 361 1.99 -30.19 -7.18
C THR A 361 2.74 -29.10 -7.94
N ASP A 362 2.06 -28.18 -8.63
CA ASP A 362 2.67 -27.08 -9.39
C ASP A 362 2.43 -25.71 -8.72
N PRO A 363 3.46 -25.10 -8.09
CA PRO A 363 3.36 -23.77 -7.51
C PRO A 363 2.99 -22.68 -8.52
N ALA A 364 3.42 -22.79 -9.77
CA ALA A 364 3.11 -21.80 -10.79
C ALA A 364 1.62 -21.86 -11.20
N ALA A 365 1.02 -23.05 -11.21
CA ALA A 365 -0.41 -23.21 -11.42
C ALA A 365 -1.22 -22.67 -10.23
N LEU A 366 -0.87 -23.03 -8.99
CA LEU A 366 -1.57 -22.55 -7.81
C LEU A 366 -1.46 -21.02 -7.67
N TRP A 367 -0.27 -20.45 -7.88
CA TRP A 367 -0.06 -19.00 -7.88
C TRP A 367 -0.95 -18.29 -8.93
N LYS A 368 -1.05 -18.82 -10.16
CA LYS A 368 -1.96 -18.25 -11.19
C LYS A 368 -3.42 -18.28 -10.77
N HIS A 369 -3.87 -19.32 -10.07
CA HIS A 369 -5.24 -19.41 -9.54
C HIS A 369 -5.49 -18.42 -8.39
N VAL A 370 -4.48 -18.16 -7.55
CA VAL A 370 -4.58 -17.13 -6.49
C VAL A 370 -4.69 -15.73 -7.09
N ILE A 371 -3.92 -15.43 -8.16
CA ILE A 371 -4.04 -14.18 -8.91
C ILE A 371 -5.41 -14.05 -9.59
N ASP A 372 -5.93 -15.12 -10.22
CA ASP A 372 -7.25 -15.11 -10.84
C ASP A 372 -8.37 -14.90 -9.80
N TRP A 373 -8.29 -15.54 -8.64
CA TRP A 373 -9.22 -15.31 -7.52
C TRP A 373 -9.17 -13.86 -7.03
N LEU A 374 -7.97 -13.33 -6.74
CA LEU A 374 -7.79 -11.92 -6.33
C LEU A 374 -8.29 -10.93 -7.38
N SER A 375 -8.18 -11.26 -8.66
CA SER A 375 -8.65 -10.39 -9.74
C SER A 375 -10.18 -10.22 -9.78
N LYS A 376 -10.92 -11.18 -9.20
CA LYS A 376 -12.39 -11.25 -9.19
C LYS A 376 -12.99 -10.91 -7.81
N TRP A 377 -12.18 -10.93 -6.75
CA TRP A 377 -12.66 -10.71 -5.39
C TRP A 377 -13.07 -9.24 -5.17
N ASN A 378 -14.33 -9.04 -4.77
CA ASN A 378 -14.79 -7.75 -4.25
C ASN A 378 -14.29 -7.58 -2.81
N SER A 379 -13.31 -6.70 -2.58
CA SER A 379 -12.74 -6.40 -1.27
C SER A 379 -13.73 -5.81 -0.26
N GLU A 380 -14.91 -5.36 -0.69
CA GLU A 380 -15.97 -4.84 0.18
C GLU A 380 -17.01 -5.91 0.57
N SER A 381 -16.92 -7.11 -0.01
CA SER A 381 -17.81 -8.23 0.32
C SER A 381 -17.41 -8.97 1.61
N ILE A 382 -18.36 -9.71 2.19
CA ILE A 382 -18.08 -10.73 3.21
C ILE A 382 -17.90 -12.08 2.50
N VAL A 383 -16.74 -12.70 2.70
CA VAL A 383 -16.38 -14.02 2.14
C VAL A 383 -15.92 -14.93 3.26
N CYS A 384 -16.44 -16.15 3.29
CA CYS A 384 -16.07 -17.16 4.28
C CYS A 384 -15.13 -18.19 3.66
N MET A 385 -13.99 -18.46 4.30
CA MET A 385 -13.16 -19.60 3.93
C MET A 385 -13.82 -20.91 4.36
N LYS A 386 -13.45 -22.02 3.70
CA LYS A 386 -13.87 -23.35 4.12
C LYS A 386 -13.36 -23.64 5.54
N VAL A 387 -14.26 -24.07 6.41
CA VAL A 387 -14.02 -24.33 7.84
C VAL A 387 -13.01 -25.46 8.07
N MET A 388 -12.27 -25.39 9.18
CA MET A 388 -11.40 -26.49 9.64
C MET A 388 -12.18 -27.64 10.29
N GLU A 389 -13.26 -27.31 10.99
CA GLU A 389 -14.13 -28.22 11.77
C GLU A 389 -15.60 -27.93 11.45
N ASP A 390 -16.51 -28.87 11.71
CA ASP A 390 -17.91 -28.77 11.26
C ASP A 390 -18.77 -27.72 12.01
N SER A 391 -18.21 -26.98 12.97
CA SER A 391 -18.93 -25.92 13.71
C SER A 391 -18.22 -24.56 13.61
N HIS A 392 -18.98 -23.53 13.24
CA HIS A 392 -18.53 -22.14 13.31
C HIS A 392 -18.72 -21.60 14.75
N PRO A 393 -17.68 -21.08 15.41
CA PRO A 393 -17.78 -20.50 16.77
C PRO A 393 -18.62 -19.22 16.82
N PHE A 394 -18.62 -18.44 15.72
CA PHE A 394 -19.46 -17.27 15.54
C PHE A 394 -20.29 -17.41 14.26
N PRO A 395 -21.59 -17.09 14.29
CA PRO A 395 -22.42 -17.10 13.09
C PRO A 395 -22.04 -15.93 12.16
N HIS A 396 -22.34 -16.05 10.86
CA HIS A 396 -21.87 -15.11 9.83
C HIS A 396 -22.33 -13.67 10.08
N GLU A 397 -23.50 -13.49 10.70
CA GLU A 397 -24.12 -12.20 10.97
C GLU A 397 -23.31 -11.33 11.95
N GLU A 398 -22.49 -11.93 12.82
CA GLU A 398 -21.59 -11.20 13.72
C GLU A 398 -20.62 -10.31 12.93
N PHE A 399 -20.11 -10.82 11.80
CA PHE A 399 -19.10 -10.16 10.97
C PHE A 399 -19.64 -8.98 10.15
N ASN A 400 -20.97 -8.78 10.09
CA ASN A 400 -21.58 -7.56 9.54
C ASN A 400 -21.05 -6.29 10.23
N SER A 401 -20.58 -6.40 11.47
CA SER A 401 -19.94 -5.33 12.25
C SER A 401 -18.69 -4.72 11.58
N PHE A 402 -17.99 -5.47 10.71
CA PHE A 402 -16.77 -4.99 10.01
C PHE A 402 -17.06 -4.29 8.67
N GLY A 403 -18.29 -4.38 8.14
CA GLY A 403 -18.67 -3.87 6.82
C GLY A 403 -18.13 -4.70 5.63
N SER A 404 -16.90 -5.22 5.73
CA SER A 404 -16.30 -6.17 4.79
C SER A 404 -15.45 -7.17 5.55
N ALA A 405 -15.42 -8.44 5.14
CA ALA A 405 -14.65 -9.45 5.84
C ALA A 405 -14.17 -10.59 4.94
N LEU A 406 -12.96 -11.09 5.19
CA LEU A 406 -12.50 -12.39 4.73
C LEU A 406 -12.33 -13.28 5.96
N ILE A 407 -13.38 -14.04 6.27
CA ILE A 407 -13.46 -14.84 7.50
C ILE A 407 -12.59 -16.08 7.35
N ASP A 408 -11.74 -16.31 8.34
CA ASP A 408 -10.76 -17.39 8.34
C ASP A 408 -11.41 -18.79 8.53
N PRO A 409 -10.69 -19.90 8.27
CA PRO A 409 -11.19 -21.26 8.45
C PRO A 409 -11.60 -21.64 9.88
N SER A 410 -11.18 -20.90 10.93
CA SER A 410 -11.71 -21.12 12.29
C SER A 410 -13.09 -20.49 12.51
N GLY A 411 -13.54 -19.59 11.62
CA GLY A 411 -14.77 -18.82 11.82
C GLY A 411 -14.70 -17.79 12.96
N MET A 412 -13.51 -17.48 13.48
CA MET A 412 -13.33 -16.54 14.60
C MET A 412 -12.84 -15.16 14.15
N ILE A 413 -12.11 -15.06 13.04
CA ILE A 413 -11.29 -13.90 12.71
C ILE A 413 -11.59 -13.37 11.30
N ASN A 414 -11.71 -12.05 11.17
CA ASN A 414 -11.66 -11.38 9.88
C ASN A 414 -10.20 -11.08 9.48
N LEU A 415 -9.73 -11.67 8.39
CA LEU A 415 -8.36 -11.52 7.87
C LEU A 415 -8.07 -10.15 7.25
N THR A 416 -9.10 -9.35 6.93
CA THR A 416 -8.93 -7.98 6.40
C THR A 416 -8.87 -6.90 7.47
N THR A 417 -9.17 -7.22 8.73
CA THR A 417 -9.16 -6.26 9.85
C THR A 417 -7.81 -5.55 9.97
N GLY A 418 -7.85 -4.22 10.07
CA GLY A 418 -6.66 -3.37 10.08
C GLY A 418 -6.06 -3.07 8.70
N ILE A 419 -6.53 -3.69 7.61
CA ILE A 419 -6.13 -3.37 6.24
C ILE A 419 -7.06 -2.30 5.65
N PRO A 420 -6.55 -1.12 5.23
CA PRO A 420 -7.35 -0.14 4.50
C PRO A 420 -8.00 -0.75 3.26
N VAL A 421 -9.32 -0.55 3.10
CA VAL A 421 -10.08 -1.03 1.92
C VAL A 421 -9.47 -0.51 0.62
N GLY A 422 -9.01 0.74 0.61
CA GLY A 422 -8.28 1.31 -0.54
C GLY A 422 -7.06 0.50 -0.95
N THR A 423 -6.31 -0.06 0.01
CA THR A 423 -5.11 -0.87 -0.30
C THR A 423 -5.47 -2.31 -0.68
N LEU A 424 -6.59 -2.85 -0.18
CA LEU A 424 -7.13 -4.12 -0.69
C LEU A 424 -7.58 -3.99 -2.14
N LYS A 425 -8.23 -2.87 -2.51
CA LYS A 425 -8.56 -2.60 -3.92
C LYS A 425 -7.31 -2.50 -4.79
N LEU A 426 -6.23 -1.84 -4.33
CA LEU A 426 -4.94 -1.86 -5.04
C LEU A 426 -4.37 -3.27 -5.24
N LEU A 427 -4.48 -4.15 -4.24
CA LEU A 427 -4.08 -5.57 -4.35
C LEU A 427 -4.91 -6.30 -5.43
N CYS A 428 -6.24 -6.11 -5.44
CA CYS A 428 -7.12 -6.67 -6.47
C CYS A 428 -6.83 -6.09 -7.86
N THR A 429 -6.64 -4.78 -8.01
CA THR A 429 -6.28 -4.13 -9.29
C THR A 429 -4.90 -4.58 -9.79
N ALA A 430 -3.91 -4.77 -8.91
CA ALA A 430 -2.62 -5.36 -9.27
C ALA A 430 -2.79 -6.80 -9.76
N ALA A 431 -3.67 -7.59 -9.13
CA ALA A 431 -4.00 -8.95 -9.57
C ALA A 431 -4.73 -8.95 -10.92
N GLN A 432 -5.67 -8.02 -11.17
CA GLN A 432 -6.34 -7.84 -12.46
C GLN A 432 -5.35 -7.53 -13.59
N ARG A 433 -4.44 -6.55 -13.38
CA ARG A 433 -3.37 -6.23 -14.33
C ARG A 433 -2.47 -7.44 -14.59
N THR A 434 -2.11 -8.18 -13.54
CA THR A 434 -1.30 -9.41 -13.64
C THR A 434 -2.03 -10.53 -14.41
N ALA A 435 -3.32 -10.75 -14.15
CA ALA A 435 -4.15 -11.74 -14.84
C ALA A 435 -4.31 -11.41 -16.34
N SER A 436 -4.46 -10.13 -16.69
CA SER A 436 -4.49 -9.67 -18.09
C SER A 436 -3.15 -9.86 -18.79
N LEU A 437 -2.02 -9.53 -18.13
CA LEU A 437 -0.68 -9.78 -18.68
C LEU A 437 -0.46 -11.27 -18.97
N LEU A 438 -0.86 -12.16 -18.06
CA LEU A 438 -0.75 -13.62 -18.23
C LEU A 438 -1.55 -14.19 -19.41
N LYS A 439 -2.52 -13.43 -19.96
CA LYS A 439 -3.29 -13.80 -21.17
C LYS A 439 -2.65 -13.33 -22.48
N SER A 440 -1.64 -12.46 -22.43
CA SER A 440 -1.08 -11.76 -23.62
C SER A 440 -0.19 -12.61 -24.53
N GLY A 441 0.06 -13.89 -24.20
CA GLY A 441 0.88 -14.82 -25.00
C GLY A 441 2.40 -14.60 -24.94
N ASN A 442 2.85 -13.41 -24.58
CA ASN A 442 4.26 -13.02 -24.49
C ASN A 442 4.97 -13.61 -23.25
N ASP A 443 6.32 -13.53 -23.23
CA ASP A 443 7.08 -13.74 -21.99
C ASP A 443 6.86 -12.56 -21.04
N VAL A 444 5.95 -12.76 -20.08
CA VAL A 444 5.59 -11.76 -19.08
C VAL A 444 6.27 -11.97 -17.74
N PHE A 445 7.22 -12.92 -17.59
CA PHE A 445 7.81 -13.19 -16.27
C PHE A 445 8.48 -11.96 -15.66
N GLY A 446 9.26 -11.22 -16.47
CA GLY A 446 9.81 -9.93 -16.09
C GLY A 446 8.71 -8.92 -15.73
N ALA A 447 7.70 -8.72 -16.59
CA ALA A 447 6.60 -7.80 -16.30
C ALA A 447 5.86 -8.12 -14.98
N VAL A 448 5.66 -9.41 -14.67
CA VAL A 448 4.98 -9.91 -13.47
C VAL A 448 5.83 -9.79 -12.20
N PHE A 449 7.15 -10.06 -12.29
CA PHE A 449 8.03 -10.13 -11.11
C PHE A 449 9.14 -9.06 -11.07
N SER A 450 9.22 -8.11 -11.99
CA SER A 450 10.15 -6.97 -11.85
C SER A 450 9.66 -5.99 -10.79
N ARG A 451 10.61 -5.54 -9.95
CA ARG A 451 10.42 -4.39 -9.05
C ARG A 451 10.41 -3.10 -9.89
N PRO A 452 9.43 -2.19 -9.71
CA PRO A 452 9.61 -0.83 -10.16
C PRO A 452 10.78 -0.22 -9.38
N SER A 453 11.69 0.47 -10.09
CA SER A 453 12.84 1.16 -9.52
C SER A 453 12.49 2.53 -8.93
N TYR A 454 11.20 2.87 -8.90
CA TYR A 454 10.68 4.20 -8.60
C TYR A 454 10.34 4.40 -7.11
N SER A 455 10.18 5.66 -6.71
CA SER A 455 9.76 6.03 -5.36
C SER A 455 8.30 5.63 -5.07
N PHE A 456 7.88 5.71 -3.80
CA PHE A 456 6.46 5.57 -3.43
C PHE A 456 5.59 6.52 -4.26
N ALA A 457 5.89 7.83 -4.24
CA ALA A 457 5.15 8.85 -4.97
C ALA A 457 4.99 8.55 -6.47
N SER A 458 6.08 8.10 -7.11
CA SER A 458 6.13 7.76 -8.54
C SER A 458 5.30 6.52 -8.93
N SER A 459 4.71 5.83 -7.97
CA SER A 459 3.86 4.64 -8.21
C SER A 459 2.36 4.97 -8.24
N PHE A 460 2.00 6.25 -8.14
CA PHE A 460 0.63 6.74 -7.99
C PHE A 460 0.34 7.90 -8.94
N ASP A 461 -0.93 8.06 -9.28
CA ASP A 461 -1.43 9.15 -10.12
C ASP A 461 -1.61 10.45 -9.30
N TYR A 462 -1.74 10.35 -7.98
CA TYR A 462 -1.59 11.48 -7.05
C TYR A 462 -0.84 11.02 -5.80
N HIS A 463 0.06 11.86 -5.30
CA HIS A 463 0.78 11.67 -4.04
C HIS A 463 0.59 12.92 -3.17
N PHE A 464 0.32 12.71 -1.88
CA PHE A 464 0.31 13.78 -0.89
C PHE A 464 0.86 13.33 0.46
N VAL A 465 1.36 14.30 1.23
CA VAL A 465 1.97 14.06 2.55
C VAL A 465 1.12 14.72 3.63
N VAL A 466 0.67 13.93 4.60
CA VAL A 466 -0.08 14.39 5.78
C VAL A 466 0.82 14.29 7.00
N ARG A 467 0.89 15.36 7.80
CA ARG A 467 1.53 15.35 9.12
C ARG A 467 0.45 15.14 10.18
N ILE A 468 0.65 14.17 11.06
CA ILE A 468 -0.30 13.80 12.11
C ILE A 468 0.35 14.04 13.47
N SER A 469 -0.14 15.03 14.21
CA SER A 469 0.29 15.32 15.58
C SER A 469 -0.45 14.46 16.62
N SER A 470 -0.02 14.52 17.88
CA SER A 470 -0.81 13.99 19.00
C SER A 470 -2.19 14.65 19.12
N GLU A 471 -2.29 15.97 18.90
CA GLU A 471 -3.57 16.70 18.90
C GLU A 471 -4.54 16.13 17.84
N ASP A 472 -4.03 15.80 16.65
CA ASP A 472 -4.84 15.21 15.58
C ASP A 472 -5.31 13.79 15.94
N ILE A 473 -4.48 12.97 16.61
CA ILE A 473 -4.88 11.64 17.08
C ILE A 473 -6.00 11.76 18.12
N GLU A 474 -5.86 12.66 19.10
CA GLU A 474 -6.87 12.87 20.14
C GLU A 474 -8.20 13.40 19.59
N ARG A 475 -8.13 14.24 18.55
CA ARG A 475 -9.28 14.87 17.88
C ARG A 475 -10.00 13.93 16.91
N LEU A 476 -9.27 13.04 16.21
CA LEU A 476 -9.85 12.05 15.31
C LEU A 476 -10.47 10.87 16.05
N CYS A 477 -9.87 10.43 17.16
CA CYS A 477 -10.31 9.23 17.87
C CYS A 477 -11.38 9.57 18.93
N HIS A 478 -12.64 9.19 18.65
CA HIS A 478 -13.75 9.35 19.60
C HIS A 478 -13.65 8.45 20.84
N GLU A 479 -13.00 7.29 20.74
CA GLU A 479 -12.82 6.35 21.84
C GLU A 479 -11.65 6.77 22.74
N GLU A 480 -11.93 7.32 23.92
CA GLU A 480 -10.89 7.76 24.87
C GLU A 480 -9.90 6.65 25.22
N GLU A 481 -10.38 5.43 25.51
CA GLU A 481 -9.56 4.26 25.84
C GLU A 481 -8.67 3.80 24.66
N ARG A 482 -8.84 4.33 23.45
CA ARG A 482 -8.21 3.86 22.20
C ARG A 482 -7.75 4.99 21.26
N LYS A 483 -7.40 6.17 21.82
CA LYS A 483 -6.73 7.27 21.10
C LYS A 483 -5.32 6.88 20.63
N THR A 484 -5.24 6.22 19.47
CA THR A 484 -3.98 5.70 18.90
C THR A 484 -3.78 6.15 17.45
N LEU A 485 -2.52 6.22 17.02
CA LEU A 485 -2.18 6.47 15.61
C LEU A 485 -2.85 5.45 14.66
N LEU A 486 -2.96 4.18 15.05
CA LEU A 486 -3.59 3.15 14.20
C LEU A 486 -5.08 3.45 13.98
N ASN A 487 -5.81 3.80 15.04
CA ASN A 487 -7.23 4.17 14.96
C ASN A 487 -7.41 5.48 14.17
N ALA A 488 -6.55 6.48 14.38
CA ALA A 488 -6.56 7.71 13.57
C ALA A 488 -6.37 7.42 12.07
N LEU A 489 -5.47 6.49 11.72
CA LEU A 489 -5.24 6.06 10.34
C LEU A 489 -6.41 5.25 9.76
N GLN A 490 -7.10 4.42 10.55
CA GLN A 490 -8.34 3.75 10.14
C GLN A 490 -9.46 4.76 9.85
N ILE A 491 -9.64 5.76 10.73
CA ILE A 491 -10.64 6.82 10.56
C ILE A 491 -10.32 7.64 9.31
N LEU A 492 -9.06 8.05 9.11
CA LEU A 492 -8.62 8.72 7.89
C LEU A 492 -8.87 7.87 6.64
N SER A 493 -8.52 6.58 6.66
CA SER A 493 -8.78 5.64 5.57
C SER A 493 -10.26 5.54 5.22
N ARG A 494 -11.15 5.44 6.23
CA ARG A 494 -12.60 5.37 6.00
C ARG A 494 -13.13 6.66 5.37
N ASN A 495 -12.67 7.81 5.84
CA ASN A 495 -13.03 9.11 5.29
C ASN A 495 -12.52 9.30 3.85
N LEU A 496 -11.29 8.85 3.55
CA LEU A 496 -10.75 8.84 2.17
C LEU A 496 -11.60 7.98 1.24
N GLN A 497 -11.98 6.77 1.66
CA GLN A 497 -12.82 5.87 0.86
C GLN A 497 -14.21 6.46 0.57
N LEU A 498 -14.81 7.16 1.53
CA LEU A 498 -16.10 7.83 1.36
C LEU A 498 -16.00 9.10 0.48
N ALA A 499 -14.96 9.91 0.65
CA ALA A 499 -14.79 11.16 -0.10
C ALA A 499 -14.42 10.93 -1.58
N LEU A 500 -13.56 9.93 -1.85
CA LEU A 500 -13.09 9.62 -3.19
C LEU A 500 -14.04 8.69 -3.95
N GLY A 501 -14.73 7.78 -3.28
CA GLY A 501 -15.72 6.89 -3.90
C GLY A 501 -15.16 6.10 -5.09
N ASN A 502 -15.80 6.24 -6.25
CA ASN A 502 -15.38 5.62 -7.52
C ASN A 502 -14.35 6.44 -8.32
N ARG A 503 -13.86 7.58 -7.81
CA ARG A 503 -12.84 8.40 -8.48
C ARG A 503 -11.45 7.78 -8.46
N VAL A 504 -11.24 6.78 -7.60
CA VAL A 504 -10.00 6.04 -7.42
C VAL A 504 -10.25 4.55 -7.56
N THR A 505 -9.32 3.83 -8.22
CA THR A 505 -9.33 2.36 -8.16
C THR A 505 -8.82 1.86 -6.80
N GLY A 506 -8.04 2.67 -6.09
CA GLY A 506 -7.57 2.37 -4.74
C GLY A 506 -6.56 3.41 -4.23
N PHE A 507 -6.14 3.26 -2.98
CA PHE A 507 -5.16 4.15 -2.34
C PHE A 507 -4.28 3.42 -1.33
N ALA A 508 -3.09 3.94 -1.08
CA ALA A 508 -2.11 3.40 -0.17
C ALA A 508 -1.74 4.42 0.92
N LEU A 509 -1.56 3.94 2.15
CA LEU A 509 -1.15 4.73 3.31
C LEU A 509 0.22 4.24 3.79
N LEU A 510 1.29 4.97 3.49
CA LEU A 510 2.66 4.63 3.90
C LEU A 510 3.07 5.53 5.07
N ARG A 511 3.09 4.98 6.29
CA ARG A 511 3.51 5.71 7.49
C ARG A 511 5.03 5.60 7.67
N GLN A 512 5.66 6.67 8.12
CA GLN A 512 6.99 6.58 8.72
C GLN A 512 6.91 5.82 10.05
N LEU A 513 7.91 4.99 10.33
CA LEU A 513 8.11 4.33 11.61
C LEU A 513 9.03 5.21 12.47
N PRO A 514 8.76 5.37 13.78
CA PRO A 514 9.66 6.12 14.66
C PRO A 514 11.07 5.48 14.65
N GLU A 515 12.11 6.29 14.47
CA GLU A 515 13.52 5.84 14.43
C GLU A 515 13.95 5.08 15.70
N THR A 516 13.25 5.32 16.81
CA THR A 516 13.54 4.74 18.12
C THR A 516 12.74 3.46 18.39
N SER A 517 13.32 2.33 17.98
CA SER A 517 13.14 1.11 18.77
C SER A 517 13.63 1.40 20.20
N LEU A 518 12.77 1.27 21.21
CA LEU A 518 13.16 1.52 22.60
C LEU A 518 14.16 0.46 23.05
N LYS A 519 15.45 0.77 22.91
CA LYS A 519 16.55 -0.07 23.38
C LYS A 519 16.49 -0.22 24.90
N PHE A 520 16.87 -1.39 25.39
CA PHE A 520 17.01 -1.59 26.82
C PHE A 520 18.38 -1.07 27.28
N TYR A 521 18.40 -0.21 28.30
CA TYR A 521 19.63 0.39 28.83
C TYR A 521 19.94 -0.13 30.23
N LYS A 522 21.16 -0.63 30.48
CA LYS A 522 21.65 -1.07 31.82
C LYS A 522 21.88 0.09 32.83
N ASN A 523 21.29 1.26 32.58
CA ASN A 523 21.14 2.44 33.44
C ASN A 523 22.28 3.50 33.47
N ARG A 524 21.83 4.76 33.64
CA ARG A 524 22.53 6.05 33.93
C ARG A 524 23.46 6.73 32.89
N SER A 525 22.91 7.87 32.42
CA SER A 525 23.55 9.07 31.85
C SER A 525 23.93 9.08 30.37
N LYS A 526 23.39 10.09 29.66
CA LYS A 526 23.67 10.54 28.28
C LYS A 526 23.44 9.46 27.18
N SER A 527 22.54 9.63 26.21
CA SER A 527 21.66 10.75 25.85
C SER A 527 20.18 10.42 26.10
N LEU A 528 19.29 11.42 26.10
CA LEU A 528 17.91 11.11 25.73
C LEU A 528 17.93 10.57 24.28
N PRO A 529 17.06 9.62 23.91
CA PRO A 529 16.73 9.44 22.50
C PRO A 529 16.31 10.79 21.91
N PRO A 530 16.54 11.05 20.60
CA PRO A 530 16.02 12.25 19.97
C PRO A 530 14.53 12.36 20.29
N ALA A 531 14.08 13.57 20.65
CA ALA A 531 12.68 13.79 20.99
C ALA A 531 11.82 13.20 19.88
N PRO A 532 10.80 12.38 20.19
CA PRO A 532 9.96 11.80 19.16
C PRO A 532 9.42 12.95 18.31
N SER A 533 9.55 12.83 16.99
CA SER A 533 9.07 13.85 16.05
C SER A 533 7.64 14.24 16.44
N GLU A 534 7.41 15.55 16.60
CA GLU A 534 6.12 16.14 17.00
C GLU A 534 4.97 15.66 16.11
N PHE A 535 5.30 15.27 14.88
CA PHE A 535 4.38 14.73 13.89
C PHE A 535 4.86 13.37 13.36
N THR A 536 3.92 12.45 13.17
CA THR A 536 4.12 11.28 12.29
C THR A 536 3.89 11.72 10.84
N VAL A 537 4.84 11.44 9.96
CA VAL A 537 4.68 11.67 8.52
C VAL A 537 3.94 10.47 7.89
N LEU A 538 2.85 10.77 7.20
CA LEU A 538 2.08 9.82 6.41
C LEU A 538 2.12 10.22 4.93
N GLN A 539 2.60 9.34 4.08
CA GLN A 539 2.48 9.50 2.63
C GLN A 539 1.22 8.77 2.16
N VAL A 540 0.41 9.44 1.34
CA VAL A 540 -0.80 8.88 0.73
C VAL A 540 -0.64 8.87 -0.78
N GLY A 541 -0.86 7.71 -1.39
CA GLY A 541 -0.83 7.52 -2.84
C GLY A 541 -2.20 7.10 -3.35
N LEU A 542 -2.70 7.74 -4.42
CA LEU A 542 -3.97 7.42 -5.07
C LEU A 542 -3.72 6.87 -6.48
N VAL A 543 -4.47 5.83 -6.87
CA VAL A 543 -4.59 5.42 -8.28
C VAL A 543 -5.98 5.82 -8.76
N LEU A 544 -6.06 6.63 -9.81
CA LEU A 544 -7.31 7.19 -10.31
C LEU A 544 -8.08 6.18 -11.17
N ASP A 545 -9.40 6.29 -11.15
CA ASP A 545 -10.24 5.80 -12.24
C ASP A 545 -10.44 6.95 -13.24
N SER A 546 -9.77 6.87 -14.39
CA SER A 546 -9.81 7.92 -15.42
C SER A 546 -11.21 8.20 -15.97
N ALA A 547 -12.17 7.27 -15.86
CA ALA A 547 -13.55 7.48 -16.28
C ALA A 547 -14.35 8.35 -15.30
N HIS A 548 -13.96 8.40 -14.02
CA HIS A 548 -14.74 9.03 -12.94
C HIS A 548 -14.00 10.14 -12.18
N ALA A 549 -12.66 10.12 -12.16
CA ALA A 549 -11.82 10.98 -11.33
C ALA A 549 -12.20 12.46 -11.40
N PHE A 550 -12.39 12.97 -12.61
CA PHE A 550 -12.64 14.39 -12.91
C PHE A 550 -14.12 14.71 -13.18
N ASN A 551 -15.05 13.93 -12.63
CA ASN A 551 -16.48 14.25 -12.73
C ASN A 551 -16.84 15.47 -11.87
N LEU A 552 -17.54 16.44 -12.47
CA LEU A 552 -17.96 17.70 -11.81
C LEU A 552 -18.93 17.48 -10.64
N VAL A 553 -19.57 16.31 -10.59
CA VAL A 553 -20.57 15.95 -9.58
C VAL A 553 -20.14 14.66 -8.89
N THR A 554 -20.10 14.66 -7.56
CA THR A 554 -20.12 13.42 -6.76
C THR A 554 -21.58 13.06 -6.53
N TYR A 555 -22.02 11.94 -7.11
CA TYR A 555 -23.39 11.45 -6.92
C TYR A 555 -23.54 10.73 -5.58
N GLY A 556 -24.60 11.07 -4.86
CA GLY A 556 -25.13 10.30 -3.74
C GLY A 556 -26.33 9.44 -4.17
N PRO A 557 -27.03 8.82 -3.20
CA PRO A 557 -28.21 8.00 -3.47
C PRO A 557 -29.41 8.84 -3.95
N SER A 558 -30.40 8.16 -4.52
CA SER A 558 -31.73 8.73 -4.75
C SER A 558 -32.47 8.84 -3.41
N PRO A 559 -33.30 9.88 -3.17
CA PRO A 559 -34.14 9.96 -1.98
C PRO A 559 -34.99 8.70 -1.76
N ASP A 560 -35.49 8.11 -2.84
CA ASP A 560 -36.41 6.97 -2.80
C ASP A 560 -35.70 5.61 -2.64
N SER A 561 -34.37 5.53 -2.77
CA SER A 561 -33.67 4.24 -2.85
C SER A 561 -33.23 3.68 -1.49
N SER A 562 -32.71 4.50 -0.59
CA SER A 562 -32.22 4.07 0.73
C SER A 562 -32.10 5.26 1.68
N PRO A 563 -33.08 5.48 2.58
CA PRO A 563 -33.04 6.59 3.53
C PRO A 563 -31.79 6.58 4.43
N VAL A 564 -31.31 5.39 4.79
CA VAL A 564 -30.13 5.20 5.64
C VAL A 564 -28.84 5.59 4.92
N GLU A 565 -28.72 5.32 3.61
CA GLU A 565 -27.56 5.78 2.82
C GLU A 565 -27.63 7.28 2.54
N LEU A 566 -28.83 7.82 2.31
CA LEU A 566 -29.05 9.25 2.16
C LEU A 566 -28.63 10.01 3.42
N GLU A 567 -29.07 9.57 4.60
CA GLU A 567 -28.67 10.17 5.88
C GLU A 567 -27.14 10.11 6.06
N LYS A 568 -26.51 8.95 5.79
CA LYS A 568 -25.05 8.79 5.84
C LYS A 568 -24.33 9.74 4.88
N PHE A 569 -24.83 9.90 3.66
CA PHE A 569 -24.25 10.81 2.65
C PHE A 569 -24.36 12.27 3.10
N CYS A 570 -25.55 12.72 3.51
CA CYS A 570 -25.77 14.08 3.99
C CYS A 570 -24.96 14.38 5.26
N LYS A 571 -24.89 13.45 6.22
CA LYS A 571 -24.07 13.60 7.44
C LYS A 571 -22.56 13.60 7.15
N PHE A 572 -22.13 12.93 6.09
CA PHE A 572 -20.73 12.95 5.66
C PHE A 572 -20.37 14.29 5.00
N TRP A 573 -21.12 14.72 3.99
CA TRP A 573 -20.81 15.93 3.23
C TRP A 573 -21.25 17.24 3.90
N GLY A 574 -22.25 17.20 4.79
CA GLY A 574 -22.82 18.38 5.44
C GLY A 574 -23.34 19.38 4.40
N ASP A 575 -23.03 20.66 4.61
CA ASP A 575 -23.45 21.80 3.78
C ASP A 575 -22.95 21.76 2.31
N ARG A 576 -22.14 20.77 1.93
CA ARG A 576 -21.77 20.49 0.52
C ARG A 576 -22.82 19.64 -0.22
N SER A 577 -23.79 19.08 0.50
CA SER A 577 -24.74 18.08 0.01
C SER A 577 -26.05 18.72 -0.43
N ASP A 578 -26.28 18.81 -1.74
CA ASP A 578 -27.49 19.40 -2.32
C ASP A 578 -28.32 18.38 -3.11
N LEU A 579 -29.65 18.56 -3.07
CA LEU A 579 -30.57 17.78 -3.89
C LEU A 579 -30.66 18.37 -5.30
N ARG A 580 -30.36 17.58 -6.34
CA ARG A 580 -30.32 18.05 -7.73
C ARG A 580 -31.15 17.17 -8.65
N ARG A 581 -31.93 17.82 -9.53
CA ARG A 581 -32.57 17.18 -10.70
C ARG A 581 -31.63 17.22 -11.90
N PHE A 582 -31.49 16.09 -12.58
CA PHE A 582 -30.62 15.91 -13.76
C PHE A 582 -31.42 15.90 -15.07
N GLN A 583 -30.73 15.93 -16.21
CA GLN A 583 -31.35 15.99 -17.54
C GLN A 583 -32.14 14.72 -17.91
N ASP A 584 -31.80 13.59 -17.28
CA ASP A 584 -32.55 12.32 -17.37
C ASP A 584 -33.83 12.30 -16.51
N GLY A 585 -34.16 13.43 -15.86
CA GLY A 585 -35.28 13.56 -14.94
C GLY A 585 -35.02 13.01 -13.54
N SER A 586 -33.91 12.32 -13.31
CA SER A 586 -33.58 11.74 -12.00
C SER A 586 -33.30 12.83 -10.97
N ILE A 587 -33.66 12.56 -9.72
CA ILE A 587 -33.38 13.43 -8.58
C ILE A 587 -32.45 12.64 -7.65
N LYS A 588 -31.28 13.20 -7.34
CA LYS A 588 -30.30 12.56 -6.45
C LYS A 588 -29.68 13.60 -5.52
N GLN A 589 -29.27 13.15 -4.35
CA GLN A 589 -28.37 13.93 -3.52
C GLN A 589 -27.00 14.00 -4.20
N CYS A 590 -26.31 15.13 -4.14
CA CYS A 590 -25.02 15.27 -4.81
C CYS A 590 -24.12 16.35 -4.17
N VAL A 591 -22.85 16.35 -4.57
CA VAL A 591 -21.91 17.44 -4.31
C VAL A 591 -21.38 17.95 -5.64
N ASN A 592 -21.50 19.26 -5.87
CA ASN A 592 -20.93 19.91 -7.06
C ASN A 592 -19.51 20.42 -6.75
N TRP A 593 -18.58 20.21 -7.69
CA TRP A 593 -17.23 20.74 -7.64
C TRP A 593 -17.11 21.95 -8.56
N GLU A 594 -16.60 23.06 -8.01
CA GLU A 594 -16.44 24.32 -8.73
C GLU A 594 -15.22 24.24 -9.65
N VAL A 595 -15.47 24.52 -10.93
CA VAL A 595 -14.50 24.42 -12.02
C VAL A 595 -14.85 25.49 -13.05
N HIS A 596 -13.94 26.44 -13.26
CA HIS A 596 -14.07 27.51 -14.25
C HIS A 596 -13.39 27.16 -15.57
N ASN A 597 -12.41 26.25 -15.56
CA ASN A 597 -11.63 25.88 -16.74
C ASN A 597 -11.15 24.41 -16.74
N PRO A 598 -10.65 23.86 -17.86
CA PRO A 598 -10.25 22.46 -17.97
C PRO A 598 -9.09 22.03 -17.05
N LEU A 599 -8.19 22.93 -16.65
CA LEU A 599 -7.07 22.62 -15.74
C LEU A 599 -7.57 22.48 -14.30
N GLU A 600 -8.44 23.39 -13.85
CA GLU A 600 -9.13 23.27 -12.55
C GLU A 600 -9.94 21.97 -12.43
N ARG A 601 -10.44 21.45 -13.57
CA ARG A 601 -11.13 20.15 -13.60
C ARG A 601 -10.22 18.99 -13.22
N MET A 602 -8.94 19.06 -13.58
CA MET A 602 -7.94 18.06 -13.16
C MET A 602 -7.68 18.16 -11.65
N GLN A 603 -7.79 19.37 -11.08
CA GLN A 603 -7.59 19.63 -9.66
C GLN A 603 -8.75 19.19 -8.73
N ILE A 604 -9.84 18.59 -9.25
CA ILE A 604 -10.97 18.10 -8.43
C ILE A 604 -10.52 17.13 -7.32
N ILE A 605 -9.56 16.25 -7.60
CA ILE A 605 -9.02 15.30 -6.60
C ILE A 605 -8.37 16.07 -5.44
N LYS A 606 -7.59 17.11 -5.73
CA LYS A 606 -6.98 18.00 -4.74
C LYS A 606 -8.03 18.80 -3.97
N GLN A 607 -9.11 19.28 -4.62
CA GLN A 607 -10.23 19.92 -3.95
C GLN A 607 -10.90 18.98 -2.93
N ILE A 608 -11.14 17.71 -3.30
CA ILE A 608 -11.71 16.69 -2.42
C ILE A 608 -10.80 16.43 -1.20
N ILE A 609 -9.50 16.21 -1.43
CA ILE A 609 -8.54 15.93 -0.35
C ILE A 609 -8.38 17.13 0.58
N ARG A 610 -8.27 18.36 0.05
CA ARG A 610 -8.19 19.58 0.88
C ARG A 610 -9.48 19.80 1.68
N TRP A 611 -10.66 19.62 1.08
CA TRP A 611 -11.92 19.68 1.82
C TRP A 611 -11.97 18.62 2.93
N LEU A 612 -11.60 17.37 2.63
CA LEU A 612 -11.63 16.29 3.59
C LEU A 612 -10.71 16.56 4.78
N LEU A 613 -9.44 16.90 4.53
CA LEU A 613 -8.46 17.11 5.60
C LEU A 613 -8.75 18.40 6.39
N ILE A 614 -8.95 19.52 5.72
CA ILE A 614 -9.02 20.84 6.37
C ILE A 614 -10.42 21.15 6.90
N ARG A 615 -11.48 20.84 6.14
CA ARG A 615 -12.87 21.22 6.49
C ARG A 615 -13.67 20.12 7.18
N LYS A 616 -13.47 18.84 6.82
CA LYS A 616 -14.19 17.71 7.46
C LYS A 616 -13.44 17.14 8.65
N LEU A 617 -12.12 17.03 8.53
CA LEU A 617 -11.21 16.44 9.54
C LEU A 617 -10.32 17.48 10.23
N ASN A 618 -10.62 18.78 10.13
CA ASN A 618 -10.04 19.88 10.91
C ASN A 618 -8.50 19.85 11.10
N PHE A 619 -7.75 19.42 10.09
CA PHE A 619 -6.30 19.57 10.07
C PHE A 619 -5.91 21.03 9.81
N LYS A 620 -4.80 21.48 10.41
CA LYS A 620 -4.25 22.84 10.22
C LYS A 620 -3.80 23.02 8.76
N ASP A 621 -4.23 24.10 8.10
CA ASP A 621 -3.86 24.41 6.72
C ASP A 621 -2.54 25.20 6.66
N ASP A 622 -1.44 24.51 6.91
CA ASP A 622 -0.07 25.07 6.92
C ASP A 622 0.65 24.94 5.56
N GLN A 623 -0.10 24.65 4.48
CA GLN A 623 0.37 24.25 3.15
C GLN A 623 1.23 22.97 3.09
N SER A 624 1.53 22.31 4.22
CA SER A 624 2.33 21.08 4.27
C SER A 624 1.50 19.80 4.27
N VAL A 625 0.23 19.90 4.69
CA VAL A 625 -0.74 18.78 4.78
C VAL A 625 -1.22 18.24 3.42
N VAL A 626 -1.08 19.01 2.33
CA VAL A 626 -1.36 18.57 0.96
C VAL A 626 -0.28 19.09 0.00
N TRP A 627 0.94 18.59 0.18
CA TRP A 627 1.99 18.75 -0.84
C TRP A 627 1.67 17.84 -2.03
N ASP A 628 1.36 18.44 -3.18
CA ASP A 628 1.01 17.73 -4.41
C ASP A 628 2.09 18.00 -5.45
N LEU A 629 2.83 16.94 -5.82
CA LEU A 629 3.90 17.01 -6.81
C LEU A 629 3.39 17.45 -8.19
N ILE A 630 2.14 17.13 -8.55
CA ILE A 630 1.58 17.39 -9.88
C ILE A 630 1.15 18.84 -10.02
N GLY A 631 0.51 19.42 -9.00
CA GLY A 631 0.11 20.83 -9.02
C GLY A 631 1.28 21.82 -9.16
N HIS A 632 2.52 21.43 -8.84
CA HIS A 632 3.71 22.24 -9.15
C HIS A 632 4.16 22.13 -10.62
N PHE A 633 3.73 21.09 -11.35
CA PHE A 633 3.96 20.99 -12.79
C PHE A 633 2.96 21.81 -13.60
N ASP A 634 1.75 22.05 -13.08
CA ASP A 634 0.73 22.90 -13.73
C ASP A 634 1.25 24.33 -14.00
N ASP A 635 2.12 24.86 -13.14
CA ASP A 635 2.71 26.20 -13.33
C ASP A 635 3.63 26.29 -14.57
N PHE A 636 4.19 25.18 -15.05
CA PHE A 636 5.00 25.17 -16.29
C PHE A 636 4.15 25.22 -17.57
N ILE A 637 2.85 24.89 -17.50
CA ILE A 637 1.94 24.88 -18.65
C ILE A 637 0.97 26.06 -18.68
N GLN A 638 1.06 26.98 -17.72
CA GLN A 638 0.27 28.22 -17.69
C GLN A 638 0.94 29.34 -18.50
N GLU A 639 0.21 29.91 -19.46
CA GLU A 639 0.61 31.18 -20.09
C GLU A 639 0.51 32.34 -19.08
N ASN A 640 1.41 33.32 -19.18
CA ASN A 640 1.38 34.49 -18.30
C ASN A 640 0.08 35.30 -18.50
N SER A 641 -0.72 35.46 -17.44
CA SER A 641 -2.04 36.13 -17.48
C SER A 641 -2.01 37.55 -18.06
N THR A 642 -0.92 38.30 -17.84
CA THR A 642 -0.74 39.66 -18.40
C THR A 642 -0.42 39.65 -19.90
N GLN A 643 0.05 38.52 -20.45
CA GLN A 643 0.22 38.30 -21.88
C GLN A 643 -1.09 37.81 -22.49
N ILE A 644 -1.80 36.88 -21.84
CA ILE A 644 -3.10 36.36 -22.31
C ILE A 644 -4.06 37.51 -22.64
N THR A 645 -4.24 38.43 -21.69
CA THR A 645 -5.14 39.60 -21.80
C THR A 645 -4.75 40.59 -22.91
N LYS A 646 -3.48 40.63 -23.31
CA LYS A 646 -2.96 41.50 -24.39
C LYS A 646 -3.01 40.83 -25.77
N ILE A 647 -2.86 39.50 -25.82
CA ILE A 647 -2.75 38.71 -27.05
C ILE A 647 -4.13 38.25 -27.53
N TYR A 648 -4.94 37.67 -26.64
CA TYR A 648 -6.17 36.98 -27.02
C TYR A 648 -7.42 37.82 -26.76
N GLU A 649 -8.43 37.68 -27.61
CA GLU A 649 -9.72 38.38 -27.47
C GLU A 649 -10.47 37.90 -26.22
N LYS A 650 -10.47 36.58 -26.03
CA LYS A 650 -10.98 35.84 -24.88
C LYS A 650 -9.89 34.89 -24.38
N ASN A 651 -9.89 34.57 -23.09
CA ASN A 651 -8.89 33.67 -22.48
C ASN A 651 -8.95 32.27 -23.14
N PRO A 652 -7.88 31.77 -23.78
CA PRO A 652 -7.94 30.48 -24.45
C PRO A 652 -8.30 29.32 -23.52
N ILE A 653 -7.87 29.38 -22.26
CA ILE A 653 -8.06 28.31 -21.26
C ILE A 653 -9.55 28.13 -20.93
N GLU A 654 -10.33 29.22 -20.86
CA GLU A 654 -11.78 29.19 -20.64
C GLU A 654 -12.55 28.60 -21.83
N ILE A 655 -12.08 28.87 -23.05
CA ILE A 655 -12.75 28.47 -24.30
C ILE A 655 -12.45 26.99 -24.63
N GLY A 656 -11.21 26.56 -24.37
CA GLY A 656 -10.74 25.21 -24.66
C GLY A 656 -10.56 24.91 -26.16
N PHE A 657 -9.93 23.76 -26.42
CA PHE A 657 -9.69 23.22 -27.76
C PHE A 657 -10.96 23.02 -28.62
N THR A 658 -12.14 22.89 -28.00
CA THR A 658 -13.39 22.65 -28.75
C THR A 658 -13.75 23.77 -29.71
N ASN A 659 -13.30 25.01 -29.44
CA ASN A 659 -13.59 26.16 -30.30
C ASN A 659 -12.78 26.11 -31.61
N VAL A 660 -11.47 25.83 -31.56
CA VAL A 660 -10.68 25.69 -32.79
C VAL A 660 -11.15 24.50 -33.64
N MET A 661 -11.63 23.42 -33.01
CA MET A 661 -12.25 22.30 -33.70
C MET A 661 -13.57 22.66 -34.38
N LYS A 662 -14.42 23.47 -33.73
CA LYS A 662 -15.67 23.98 -34.35
C LYS A 662 -15.36 24.84 -35.58
N VAL A 663 -14.47 25.81 -35.44
CA VAL A 663 -14.04 26.69 -36.54
C VAL A 663 -13.43 25.89 -37.70
N PHE A 664 -12.59 24.88 -37.41
CA PHE A 664 -12.03 24.02 -38.47
C PHE A 664 -13.09 23.16 -39.15
N ASN A 665 -14.11 22.69 -38.42
CA ASN A 665 -15.24 21.95 -39.00
C ASN A 665 -16.14 22.83 -39.87
N GLU A 666 -16.31 24.11 -39.52
CA GLU A 666 -17.01 25.11 -40.32
C GLU A 666 -16.23 25.41 -41.61
N PHE A 667 -14.94 25.74 -41.50
CA PHE A 667 -14.04 25.90 -42.64
C PHE A 667 -14.00 24.67 -43.56
N THR A 668 -14.04 23.45 -43.00
CA THR A 668 -14.12 22.20 -43.77
C THR A 668 -15.41 22.08 -44.59
N LYS A 669 -16.54 22.61 -44.10
CA LYS A 669 -17.79 22.65 -44.87
C LYS A 669 -17.70 23.68 -45.99
N GLU A 670 -17.18 24.87 -45.71
CA GLU A 670 -16.98 25.93 -46.70
C GLU A 670 -16.09 25.47 -47.86
N LEU A 671 -14.96 24.82 -47.55
CA LEU A 671 -14.06 24.23 -48.56
C LEU A 671 -14.77 23.23 -49.48
N LYS A 672 -15.65 22.39 -48.92
CA LYS A 672 -16.39 21.39 -49.72
C LYS A 672 -17.47 22.04 -50.61
N ALA A 673 -18.11 23.10 -50.12
CA ALA A 673 -19.11 23.87 -50.88
C ALA A 673 -18.51 24.67 -52.05
N LEU A 674 -17.18 24.84 -52.14
CA LEU A 674 -16.53 25.59 -53.23
C LEU A 674 -16.88 25.06 -54.63
N LYS A 675 -17.08 23.74 -54.81
CA LYS A 675 -17.50 23.18 -56.12
C LYS A 675 -18.96 23.47 -56.41
N GLU A 676 -19.83 23.38 -55.41
CA GLU A 676 -21.27 23.69 -55.53
C GLU A 676 -21.48 25.16 -55.90
N ASN A 677 -20.63 26.04 -55.38
CA ASN A 677 -20.58 27.47 -55.69
C ASN A 677 -19.81 27.80 -57.00
N GLY A 678 -19.33 26.80 -57.75
CA GLY A 678 -18.61 27.00 -59.02
C GLY A 678 -17.21 27.62 -58.91
N LEU A 679 -16.64 27.74 -57.71
CA LEU A 679 -15.36 28.41 -57.45
C LEU A 679 -14.12 27.55 -57.75
N ILE A 680 -14.28 26.22 -57.80
CA ILE A 680 -13.19 25.28 -58.11
C ILE A 680 -13.66 24.19 -59.11
N PRO A 681 -12.78 23.72 -60.03
CA PRO A 681 -13.15 22.77 -61.08
C PRO A 681 -13.24 21.31 -60.61
N LEU A 682 -12.67 20.98 -59.44
CA LEU A 682 -12.63 19.62 -58.88
C LEU A 682 -13.13 19.62 -57.43
N SER A 683 -13.84 18.57 -57.02
CA SER A 683 -14.38 18.47 -55.66
C SER A 683 -13.29 18.17 -54.64
N ILE A 684 -13.43 18.71 -53.42
CA ILE A 684 -12.58 18.36 -52.28
C ILE A 684 -13.24 17.19 -51.54
N THR A 685 -12.73 15.98 -51.76
CA THR A 685 -13.25 14.74 -51.16
C THR A 685 -12.91 14.62 -49.67
N SER A 686 -11.72 15.06 -49.27
CA SER A 686 -11.24 14.97 -47.89
C SER A 686 -10.47 16.22 -47.48
N VAL A 687 -10.64 16.60 -46.21
CA VAL A 687 -9.90 17.66 -45.52
C VAL A 687 -9.44 17.02 -44.22
N GLN A 688 -8.12 16.87 -44.03
CA GLN A 688 -7.54 16.15 -42.89
C GLN A 688 -6.66 17.09 -42.06
N PRO A 689 -6.95 17.32 -40.77
CA PRO A 689 -6.17 18.22 -39.94
C PRO A 689 -4.81 17.61 -39.54
N GLU A 690 -3.74 18.39 -39.70
CA GLU A 690 -2.38 18.01 -39.27
C GLU A 690 -1.87 18.83 -38.07
N SER A 691 -2.52 19.95 -37.76
CA SER A 691 -2.11 20.84 -36.67
C SER A 691 -2.30 20.20 -35.28
N GLU A 692 -1.34 20.44 -34.39
CA GLU A 692 -1.38 20.07 -32.97
C GLU A 692 -2.61 20.61 -32.22
N TYR A 693 -3.09 21.79 -32.63
CA TYR A 693 -4.30 22.45 -32.10
C TYR A 693 -5.59 21.65 -32.33
N LEU A 694 -5.59 20.70 -33.27
CA LEU A 694 -6.76 19.90 -33.63
C LEU A 694 -6.69 18.46 -33.09
N ARG A 695 -5.66 18.14 -32.29
CA ARG A 695 -5.46 16.82 -31.66
C ARG A 695 -5.04 16.88 -30.19
N TYR A 696 -5.32 17.99 -29.50
CA TYR A 696 -4.98 18.19 -28.08
C TYR A 696 -3.48 18.04 -27.75
N SER A 697 -2.58 18.32 -28.70
CA SER A 697 -1.14 18.08 -28.54
C SER A 697 -0.28 19.35 -28.54
N SER A 698 -0.89 20.54 -28.51
CA SER A 698 -0.16 21.80 -28.35
C SER A 698 0.07 22.10 -26.87
N VAL A 699 1.21 22.73 -26.55
CA VAL A 699 1.57 23.08 -25.16
C VAL A 699 0.55 24.03 -24.53
N PHE A 700 0.06 25.01 -25.31
CA PHE A 700 -0.94 25.98 -24.87
C PHE A 700 -2.25 25.80 -25.64
N VAL A 701 -3.36 26.20 -25.02
CA VAL A 701 -4.68 26.13 -25.64
C VAL A 701 -4.80 27.21 -26.73
N PRO A 702 -5.18 26.87 -27.97
CA PRO A 702 -5.33 27.86 -29.04
C PRO A 702 -6.56 28.75 -28.81
N GLY A 703 -6.40 30.07 -28.94
CA GLY A 703 -7.48 31.05 -28.80
C GLY A 703 -7.44 32.18 -29.84
N PRO A 704 -8.57 32.90 -30.03
CA PRO A 704 -8.67 34.00 -30.99
C PRO A 704 -7.77 35.17 -30.58
N ARG A 705 -6.99 35.71 -31.53
CA ARG A 705 -5.98 36.75 -31.28
C ARG A 705 -6.39 38.14 -31.73
N ARG A 706 -6.06 39.15 -30.92
CA ARG A 706 -6.29 40.59 -31.16
C ARG A 706 -5.33 41.13 -32.23
N LEU A 707 -5.65 40.91 -33.51
CA LEU A 707 -4.79 41.36 -34.62
C LEU A 707 -4.59 42.89 -34.66
N LYS A 708 -5.54 43.69 -34.16
CA LYS A 708 -5.43 45.17 -34.12
C LYS A 708 -4.17 45.68 -33.41
N ASN A 709 -3.72 44.99 -32.35
CA ASN A 709 -2.56 45.43 -31.55
C ASN A 709 -1.26 44.67 -31.90
N TYR A 710 -1.32 43.75 -32.86
CA TYR A 710 -0.20 42.89 -33.27
C TYR A 710 1.09 43.65 -33.64
N PRO A 711 1.07 44.82 -34.32
CA PRO A 711 2.29 45.58 -34.60
C PRO A 711 3.06 46.01 -33.33
N HIS A 712 2.34 46.32 -32.25
CA HIS A 712 2.89 46.84 -30.99
C HIS A 712 3.18 45.76 -29.93
N GLN A 713 2.90 44.49 -30.24
CA GLN A 713 3.24 43.37 -29.36
C GLN A 713 4.77 43.10 -29.32
N PRO A 714 5.31 42.51 -28.24
CA PRO A 714 6.69 42.03 -28.22
C PRO A 714 6.97 40.98 -29.30
N THR A 715 8.18 40.94 -29.86
CA THR A 715 8.55 39.98 -30.92
C THR A 715 8.29 38.52 -30.53
N THR A 716 8.48 38.17 -29.26
CA THR A 716 8.23 36.84 -28.70
C THR A 716 6.77 36.39 -28.79
N THR A 717 5.80 37.33 -28.84
CA THR A 717 4.37 37.02 -28.93
C THR A 717 3.81 37.17 -30.35
N LYS A 718 4.63 37.62 -31.32
CA LYS A 718 4.22 37.79 -32.72
C LYS A 718 4.15 36.50 -33.54
N TYR A 719 4.59 35.35 -33.03
CA TYR A 719 4.42 34.10 -33.76
C TYR A 719 2.92 33.74 -33.88
N LEU A 720 2.36 33.86 -35.08
CA LEU A 720 1.00 33.43 -35.42
C LEU A 720 1.07 32.01 -36.01
N PRO A 721 0.56 30.99 -35.28
CA PRO A 721 0.74 29.61 -35.71
C PRO A 721 -0.36 29.19 -36.70
N SER A 722 0.00 28.40 -37.72
CA SER A 722 -0.90 27.99 -38.79
C SER A 722 -1.62 26.66 -38.50
N LEU A 723 -2.88 26.58 -38.91
CA LEU A 723 -3.66 25.35 -38.89
C LEU A 723 -3.39 24.56 -40.18
N LEU A 724 -2.33 23.73 -40.18
CA LEU A 724 -2.02 22.84 -41.29
C LEU A 724 -3.10 21.77 -41.47
N CYS A 725 -3.46 21.51 -42.73
CA CYS A 725 -4.34 20.43 -43.15
C CYS A 725 -4.02 19.95 -44.56
N GLN A 726 -4.29 18.67 -44.84
CA GLN A 726 -4.21 18.09 -46.17
C GLN A 726 -5.57 18.19 -46.88
N LEU A 727 -5.54 18.60 -48.15
CA LEU A 727 -6.71 18.63 -49.03
C LEU A 727 -6.57 17.53 -50.08
N LYS A 728 -7.58 16.66 -50.19
CA LYS A 728 -7.66 15.62 -51.21
C LYS A 728 -8.77 15.92 -52.21
N PHE A 729 -8.39 16.31 -53.42
CA PHE A 729 -9.32 16.45 -54.54
C PHE A 729 -9.81 15.09 -55.06
N GLU A 730 -10.89 15.11 -55.83
CA GLU A 730 -11.35 13.92 -56.57
C GLU A 730 -10.31 13.43 -57.59
N SER A 731 -10.36 12.14 -57.91
CA SER A 731 -9.48 11.53 -58.90
C SER A 731 -9.74 12.11 -60.28
N SER A 732 -8.70 12.65 -60.92
CA SER A 732 -8.76 13.22 -62.26
C SER A 732 -7.64 12.63 -63.12
N GLY A 733 -7.96 12.23 -64.35
CA GLY A 733 -6.95 11.80 -65.33
C GLY A 733 -6.05 12.95 -65.82
N LYS A 734 -6.35 14.20 -65.44
CA LYS A 734 -5.61 15.40 -65.83
C LYS A 734 -4.52 15.83 -64.82
N TRP A 735 -4.33 15.09 -63.73
CA TRP A 735 -3.21 15.36 -62.82
C TRP A 735 -1.88 15.16 -63.57
N PRO A 736 -0.93 16.12 -63.53
CA PRO A 736 0.34 15.98 -64.22
C PRO A 736 1.09 14.74 -63.74
N ARG A 737 1.54 13.91 -64.67
CA ARG A 737 2.65 12.99 -64.41
C ARG A 737 3.92 13.82 -64.58
N ALA A 738 4.70 13.94 -63.52
CA ALA A 738 6.07 14.42 -63.65
C ALA A 738 6.83 13.46 -64.58
N ALA A 739 7.55 14.02 -65.54
CA ALA A 739 8.48 13.30 -66.41
C ALA A 739 9.86 13.21 -65.74
#